data_AF-A0A4W5QF36-F1
#
_entry.id   AF-A0A4W5QF36-F1
#
_cell.length_a   1.000
_cell.length_b   1.000
_cell.length_c   1.000
_cell.angle_alpha   90.00
_cell.angle_beta   90.00
_cell.angle_gamma   90.00
#
_symmetry.space_group_name_H-M   'P 1'
#
loop_
_entity.id
_entity.type
_entity.pdbx_description
1 polymer ?
#
loop_
_entity_poly.entity_id
_entity_poly.type
_entity_poly.pdbx_seq_one_letter_code
_entity_poly.pdbx_strand_id
1 'polypeptide(L)'
;MPVNSAGQFEMRRQGSELFLEGALSPPCQRMGAMVAFQCFEDFKRNFDEVISSFADPPLESPLFSEACPSLYEEDNCKNMRESPIHIINVSIKSADTENDDALVTAFAAFAQSKKVLLFEHGIRRITFLVAQRREFPKFFTFRARDGFQEDRIYRNLEPALAFQLELNRMRNFDLTAVPCANHKMHLYLGAARVQEGAEVTDYRFFIRAIIRHSDLITKEASFEYLQNEGERLLLEAMDELEVAFSNNNVRTDCNHIFLNFVPTVIMDPSKIEESVHSMVMRYGSRLWKLRVLQAELKINIRLTPTGTAIPIHLFLTNESGYNLDISLYKEVTDPSTGQIMFQSYEDKQGPLHGMLINHPYVTKDLLQYKRFQAQTLGTTYVYDFPEMFRQALFKLWGPGDSYPKDVLMCTELVLDPQDRLVQMNRLPGDNKVGMVAFRMRMKTPEYPEGRDIIVICNDITYMIGSFGPQEDQLFLRASELARDEGIPRIYISANSGARIGLAEEIRHMFQVAWIDPQDPYKGFKYLYLTPQDYTRISSNNAVHCHHVEEGGESRYVITDIIGTEEGLGVENLRGSGTIAGETSQAYDEIITISMVTCRAIGIGAYLVRLGQRVIQVENSHIILTGAGALNKVLGREVYTSNNQLGGVQIMHNNGVTHSTVPDDFEGVFTILQWLSFMPKNKHSPVPVIPPKDPVEREIEFTPTKAPYDPRWLLAGRPHPTVKGAWQSGFCDHGSFMEVLGSWAQTVVVGRARLGGIPIGVIAVETRTVEVAIPADPANLDSEARLVQQAGQVWFPDSAFKTAQAIRDFNRERLPLMVFANWRGFSGGMKGTDWPTWVQIQHKIISNTVSVLD
;
A
#
# COMPACT_ATOMS: atom_id res chain seq x y z
N MET A 1 -65.12 30.07 -2.08
CA MET A 1 -66.02 31.20 -1.76
C MET A 1 -66.45 31.04 -0.32
N PRO A 2 -66.57 32.13 0.48
CA PRO A 2 -66.51 33.53 0.03
C PRO A 2 -65.47 34.34 0.88
N VAL A 3 -64.89 35.49 0.50
CA VAL A 3 -65.17 36.55 -0.47
C VAL A 3 -63.84 37.23 -0.88
N ASN A 4 -63.64 37.45 -2.19
CA ASN A 4 -63.08 38.62 -2.94
C ASN A 4 -62.48 39.83 -2.16
N SER A 5 -61.52 40.65 -2.63
CA SER A 5 -60.92 40.88 -3.96
C SER A 5 -59.85 42.00 -3.87
N ALA A 6 -58.91 41.98 -4.82
CA ALA A 6 -58.31 43.10 -5.55
C ALA A 6 -57.29 44.06 -4.87
N GLY A 7 -56.15 44.20 -5.55
CA GLY A 7 -55.59 45.52 -5.88
C GLY A 7 -54.25 45.91 -5.26
N GLN A 8 -53.19 45.79 -6.07
CA GLN A 8 -52.06 46.71 -6.22
C GLN A 8 -51.28 47.20 -4.97
N PHE A 9 -49.99 46.83 -4.91
CA PHE A 9 -48.95 47.79 -4.54
C PHE A 9 -47.85 47.76 -5.61
N GLU A 10 -47.89 48.76 -6.49
CA GLU A 10 -46.87 49.05 -7.50
C GLU A 10 -45.61 49.68 -6.92
N MET A 11 -44.53 49.51 -7.68
CA MET A 11 -43.12 49.82 -7.45
C MET A 11 -42.79 51.28 -7.09
N ARG A 12 -41.70 51.49 -6.33
CA ARG A 12 -40.47 52.13 -6.85
C ARG A 12 -39.29 52.03 -5.87
N ARG A 13 -38.24 51.34 -6.31
CA ARG A 13 -36.85 51.55 -5.89
C ARG A 13 -36.38 52.92 -6.37
N GLN A 14 -35.78 53.71 -5.48
CA GLN A 14 -34.56 54.51 -5.70
C GLN A 14 -34.12 55.12 -4.36
N GLY A 15 -32.80 55.28 -4.20
CA GLY A 15 -32.11 55.28 -2.91
C GLY A 15 -31.77 56.65 -2.32
N SER A 16 -31.13 56.63 -1.15
CA SER A 16 -29.85 57.29 -0.84
C SER A 16 -29.55 57.18 0.66
N GLU A 17 -28.27 56.86 0.94
CA GLU A 17 -27.41 57.21 2.08
C GLU A 17 -27.94 57.19 3.53
N LEU A 18 -27.17 56.55 4.43
CA LEU A 18 -26.57 57.22 5.60
C LEU A 18 -25.55 56.31 6.30
N PHE A 19 -24.33 56.83 6.44
CA PHE A 19 -23.23 56.34 7.27
C PHE A 19 -23.57 56.44 8.77
N LEU A 20 -22.98 55.57 9.60
CA LEU A 20 -22.54 55.94 10.95
C LEU A 20 -21.36 55.06 11.42
N GLU A 21 -20.38 55.75 12.01
CA GLU A 21 -18.99 55.41 12.27
C GLU A 21 -18.73 54.50 13.49
N GLY A 22 -17.51 53.95 13.59
CA GLY A 22 -16.81 53.90 14.88
C GLY A 22 -16.00 52.65 15.26
N ALA A 23 -14.99 52.22 14.48
CA ALA A 23 -13.78 51.59 15.03
C ALA A 23 -12.63 51.64 13.99
N LEU A 24 -11.59 52.39 14.34
CA LEU A 24 -10.43 52.73 13.53
C LEU A 24 -9.67 51.49 13.03
N SER A 25 -9.72 51.22 11.74
CA SER A 25 -8.68 50.51 11.00
C SER A 25 -8.15 51.48 9.94
N PRO A 26 -6.82 51.67 9.80
CA PRO A 26 -6.30 52.58 8.79
C PRO A 26 -6.72 52.10 7.39
N PRO A 27 -6.90 53.00 6.41
CA PRO A 27 -7.28 52.64 5.05
C PRO A 27 -6.09 51.98 4.35
N CYS A 28 -5.78 50.72 4.65
CA CYS A 28 -4.75 49.97 3.93
C CYS A 28 -5.31 49.50 2.58
N GLN A 29 -5.56 50.44 1.66
CA GLN A 29 -6.06 50.12 0.33
C GLN A 29 -4.89 49.65 -0.54
N ARG A 30 -4.73 48.34 -0.64
CA ARG A 30 -3.73 47.72 -1.51
C ARG A 30 -3.91 48.20 -2.96
N MET A 31 -2.98 49.01 -3.46
CA MET A 31 -2.94 49.40 -4.88
C MET A 31 -2.19 48.37 -5.74
N GLY A 32 -2.56 48.26 -7.02
CA GLY A 32 -1.81 47.46 -8.00
C GLY A 32 -1.85 48.09 -9.38
N ALA A 33 -0.76 47.95 -10.14
CA ALA A 33 -0.63 48.44 -11.52
C ALA A 33 -0.48 47.27 -12.48
N MET A 34 -1.16 47.34 -13.63
CA MET A 34 -0.98 46.43 -14.74
C MET A 34 -0.58 47.22 -15.98
N VAL A 35 0.59 46.92 -16.55
CA VAL A 35 1.20 47.68 -17.64
C VAL A 35 1.57 46.75 -18.79
N ALA A 36 1.46 47.24 -20.03
CA ALA A 36 1.68 46.45 -21.24
C ALA A 36 2.68 47.09 -22.18
N PHE A 37 3.71 46.34 -22.59
CA PHE A 37 4.80 46.82 -23.43
C PHE A 37 5.06 45.87 -24.62
N GLN A 38 5.64 46.40 -25.70
CA GLN A 38 5.98 45.60 -26.88
C GLN A 38 7.19 44.69 -26.60
N CYS A 39 8.25 45.24 -26.00
CA CYS A 39 9.44 44.49 -25.59
C CYS A 39 9.86 44.82 -24.15
N PHE A 40 10.78 44.03 -23.58
CA PHE A 40 11.25 44.22 -22.21
C PHE A 40 12.06 45.51 -22.04
N GLU A 41 12.81 45.94 -23.06
CA GLU A 41 13.57 47.18 -23.03
C GLU A 41 12.68 48.43 -22.95
N ASP A 42 11.50 48.40 -23.57
CA ASP A 42 10.52 49.50 -23.45
C ASP A 42 10.02 49.66 -22.02
N PHE A 43 9.82 48.54 -21.31
CA PHE A 43 9.47 48.58 -19.89
C PHE A 43 10.58 49.19 -19.05
N LYS A 44 11.85 48.81 -19.29
CA LYS A 44 12.99 49.39 -18.56
C LYS A 44 13.06 50.91 -18.69
N ARG A 45 12.77 51.44 -19.88
CA ARG A 45 12.79 52.89 -20.17
C ARG A 45 11.66 53.64 -19.46
N ASN A 46 10.50 53.03 -19.30
CA ASN A 46 9.32 53.65 -18.71
C ASN A 46 9.06 53.23 -17.25
N PHE A 47 9.98 52.48 -16.63
CA PHE A 47 9.80 51.96 -15.28
C PHE A 47 9.61 53.08 -14.24
N ASP A 48 10.32 54.19 -14.39
CA ASP A 48 10.26 55.29 -13.43
C ASP A 48 8.89 56.02 -13.46
N GLU A 49 8.13 55.93 -14.56
CA GLU A 49 6.74 56.41 -14.66
C GLU A 49 5.74 55.41 -14.03
N VAL A 50 6.02 54.11 -14.14
CA VAL A 50 5.19 53.08 -13.52
C VAL A 50 5.32 53.12 -12.00
N ILE A 51 6.53 53.36 -11.47
CA ILE A 51 6.76 53.40 -10.03
C ILE A 51 6.25 54.71 -9.40
N SER A 52 6.29 55.83 -10.12
CA SER A 52 5.76 57.11 -9.64
C SER A 52 4.25 57.11 -9.42
N SER A 53 3.53 56.18 -10.05
CA SER A 53 2.10 55.94 -9.79
C SER A 53 1.80 55.39 -8.38
N PHE A 54 2.83 54.92 -7.67
CA PHE A 54 2.74 54.47 -6.27
C PHE A 54 3.32 55.48 -5.29
N ALA A 55 3.79 56.64 -5.76
CA ALA A 55 4.21 57.72 -4.87
C ALA A 55 2.98 58.36 -4.24
N ASP A 56 3.05 58.64 -2.94
CA ASP A 56 1.99 59.39 -2.26
C ASP A 56 1.81 60.76 -2.95
N PRO A 57 0.56 61.19 -3.23
CA PRO A 57 0.35 62.53 -3.76
C PRO A 57 0.90 63.55 -2.75
N PRO A 58 1.66 64.58 -3.18
CA PRO A 58 2.09 65.62 -2.27
C PRO A 58 0.83 66.27 -1.66
N LEU A 59 0.71 66.23 -0.34
CA LEU A 59 -0.32 66.95 0.42
C LEU A 59 -0.38 68.40 -0.08
N GLU A 60 -1.47 68.78 -0.76
CA GLU A 60 -1.83 70.18 -0.89
C GLU A 60 -2.04 70.73 0.54
N SER A 61 -1.24 71.72 0.89
CA SER A 61 -1.28 72.64 2.06
C SER A 61 -2.26 72.33 3.21
N PRO A 62 -1.83 72.39 4.49
CA PRO A 62 -2.69 72.06 5.62
C PRO A 62 -3.81 73.10 5.77
N LEU A 63 -5.04 72.73 5.44
CA LEU A 63 -6.21 73.49 5.89
C LEU A 63 -6.45 73.14 7.36
N PHE A 64 -6.24 74.15 8.20
CA PHE A 64 -6.43 74.19 9.64
C PHE A 64 -7.53 73.24 10.18
N SER A 65 -7.15 72.36 11.10
CA SER A 65 -8.04 71.88 12.15
C SER A 65 -7.42 72.25 13.50
N GLU A 66 -8.28 72.66 14.42
CA GLU A 66 -8.05 73.54 15.56
C GLU A 66 -7.10 73.02 16.64
N ALA A 67 -6.48 73.97 17.34
CA ALA A 67 -5.59 73.75 18.46
C ALA A 67 -6.33 73.31 19.74
N CYS A 68 -5.82 72.26 20.40
CA CYS A 68 -5.74 72.16 21.86
C CYS A 68 -4.68 71.10 22.28
N PRO A 69 -4.15 71.19 23.51
CA PRO A 69 -2.71 71.25 23.69
C PRO A 69 -2.08 70.02 24.34
N SER A 70 -0.75 70.04 24.27
CA SER A 70 0.22 69.53 25.25
C SER A 70 0.67 68.06 25.17
N LEU A 71 1.96 67.96 24.82
CA LEU A 71 3.02 67.18 25.45
C LEU A 71 2.97 65.66 25.27
N TYR A 72 4.11 65.14 24.81
CA TYR A 72 4.47 63.75 24.53
C TYR A 72 3.96 63.21 23.19
N GLU A 73 4.71 63.44 22.12
CA GLU A 73 5.01 62.44 21.09
C GLU A 73 5.96 63.03 20.02
N GLU A 74 7.22 63.31 20.39
CA GLU A 74 8.28 63.59 19.40
C GLU A 74 9.00 62.32 18.92
N ASP A 75 8.65 61.12 19.41
CA ASP A 75 9.36 59.87 19.11
C ASP A 75 8.58 58.80 18.30
N ASN A 76 7.29 59.01 17.97
CA ASN A 76 6.48 57.99 17.30
C ASN A 76 6.46 58.03 15.76
N CYS A 77 7.05 59.04 15.12
CA CYS A 77 6.97 59.20 13.65
C CYS A 77 8.06 58.46 12.84
N LYS A 78 8.98 57.71 13.48
CA LYS A 78 10.10 57.04 12.76
C LYS A 78 9.96 55.52 12.60
N ASN A 79 8.91 54.89 13.14
CA ASN A 79 8.84 53.42 13.28
C ASN A 79 7.65 52.71 12.61
N MET A 80 7.02 53.27 11.58
CA MET A 80 6.06 52.53 10.72
C MET A 80 6.51 52.50 9.26
N ARG A 81 7.57 51.74 8.94
CA ARG A 81 7.73 51.21 7.56
C ARG A 81 6.80 50.02 7.43
N GLU A 82 5.57 50.29 6.98
CA GLU A 82 4.56 49.28 6.70
C GLU A 82 5.13 48.18 5.78
N SER A 83 4.74 46.93 6.01
CA SER A 83 5.11 45.81 5.14
C SER A 83 4.69 46.09 3.70
N PRO A 84 5.50 45.76 2.67
CA PRO A 84 5.14 46.07 1.29
C PRO A 84 3.84 45.36 0.88
N ILE A 85 2.86 46.14 0.40
CA ILE A 85 1.50 45.67 0.06
C ILE A 85 1.18 45.68 -1.45
N HIS A 86 1.81 46.57 -2.21
CA HIS A 86 1.43 46.89 -3.60
C HIS A 86 1.84 45.81 -4.62
N ILE A 87 1.21 45.76 -5.80
CA ILE A 87 1.49 44.75 -6.85
C ILE A 87 1.77 45.43 -8.19
N ILE A 88 2.74 44.91 -8.94
CA ILE A 88 2.96 45.29 -10.34
C ILE A 88 2.86 44.05 -11.23
N ASN A 89 2.06 44.11 -12.29
CA ASN A 89 1.98 43.09 -13.34
C ASN A 89 2.39 43.71 -14.68
N VAL A 90 3.37 43.13 -15.36
CA VAL A 90 3.94 43.65 -16.61
C VAL A 90 3.71 42.64 -17.72
N SER A 91 2.95 42.97 -18.75
CA SER A 91 2.78 42.11 -19.93
C SER A 91 3.71 42.53 -21.08
N ILE A 92 4.44 41.58 -21.63
CA ILE A 92 5.43 41.75 -22.71
C ILE A 92 4.95 40.94 -23.93
N LYS A 93 4.86 41.58 -25.09
CA LYS A 93 4.36 40.95 -26.33
C LYS A 93 5.41 40.15 -27.08
N SER A 94 6.66 40.64 -27.13
CA SER A 94 7.78 40.02 -27.82
C SER A 94 8.97 39.94 -26.87
N ALA A 95 9.45 38.72 -26.60
CA ALA A 95 10.65 38.47 -25.82
C ALA A 95 11.85 38.24 -26.76
N ASP A 96 13.04 38.65 -26.32
CA ASP A 96 14.26 38.59 -27.14
C ASP A 96 14.81 37.16 -27.30
N THR A 97 14.37 36.23 -26.44
CA THR A 97 14.75 34.80 -26.47
C THR A 97 13.56 33.92 -26.03
N GLU A 98 13.50 32.69 -26.54
CA GLU A 98 12.50 31.69 -26.13
C GLU A 98 12.96 30.83 -24.93
N ASN A 99 14.20 31.01 -24.48
CA ASN A 99 14.77 30.26 -23.36
C ASN A 99 14.37 30.88 -22.01
N ASP A 100 13.65 30.12 -21.19
CA ASP A 100 13.13 30.57 -19.90
C ASP A 100 14.23 30.98 -18.91
N ASP A 101 15.37 30.30 -18.88
CA ASP A 101 16.47 30.63 -17.95
C ASP A 101 17.17 31.95 -18.32
N ALA A 102 17.25 32.24 -19.63
CA ALA A 102 17.79 33.51 -20.11
C ALA A 102 16.86 34.69 -19.76
N LEU A 103 15.53 34.49 -19.91
CA LEU A 103 14.52 35.48 -19.53
C LEU A 103 14.51 35.73 -18.02
N VAL A 104 14.56 34.68 -17.20
CA VAL A 104 14.65 34.79 -15.74
C VAL A 104 15.89 35.56 -15.34
N THR A 105 17.05 35.29 -15.96
CA THR A 105 18.29 36.01 -15.67
C THR A 105 18.16 37.50 -15.96
N ALA A 106 17.55 37.86 -17.09
CA ALA A 106 17.32 39.26 -17.47
C ALA A 106 16.31 39.98 -16.54
N PHE A 107 15.19 39.33 -16.19
CA PHE A 107 14.19 39.86 -15.27
C PHE A 107 14.72 39.98 -13.84
N ALA A 108 15.48 38.98 -13.36
CA ALA A 108 16.11 38.98 -12.05
C ALA A 108 17.17 40.09 -11.94
N ALA A 109 18.01 40.27 -12.96
CA ALA A 109 19.00 41.35 -12.99
C ALA A 109 18.33 42.72 -12.89
N PHE A 110 17.21 42.92 -13.59
CA PHE A 110 16.42 44.15 -13.49
C PHE A 110 15.81 44.35 -12.10
N ALA A 111 15.09 43.35 -11.58
CA ALA A 111 14.44 43.42 -10.27
C ALA A 111 15.46 43.69 -9.15
N GLN A 112 16.65 43.07 -9.24
CA GLN A 112 17.76 43.30 -8.32
C GLN A 112 18.34 44.71 -8.46
N SER A 113 18.49 45.24 -9.68
CA SER A 113 19.00 46.60 -9.90
C SER A 113 18.09 47.70 -9.32
N LYS A 114 16.78 47.45 -9.29
CA LYS A 114 15.76 48.39 -8.79
C LYS A 114 15.20 47.99 -7.41
N LYS A 115 15.85 47.06 -6.71
CA LYS A 115 15.40 46.49 -5.42
C LYS A 115 15.08 47.55 -4.38
N VAL A 116 15.94 48.56 -4.22
CA VAL A 116 15.77 49.63 -3.22
C VAL A 116 14.50 50.44 -3.49
N LEU A 117 14.31 50.89 -4.74
CA LEU A 117 13.12 51.63 -5.19
C LEU A 117 11.83 50.83 -4.98
N LEU A 118 11.86 49.53 -5.26
CA LEU A 118 10.70 48.65 -5.07
C LEU A 118 10.31 48.50 -3.59
N PHE A 119 11.29 48.48 -2.67
CA PHE A 119 11.02 48.49 -1.23
C PHE A 119 10.52 49.84 -0.73
N GLU A 120 11.10 50.95 -1.22
CA GLU A 120 10.69 52.31 -0.85
C GLU A 120 9.24 52.60 -1.19
N HIS A 121 8.76 52.13 -2.35
CA HIS A 121 7.37 52.29 -2.80
C HIS A 121 6.47 51.12 -2.34
N GLY A 122 6.89 50.33 -1.35
CA GLY A 122 6.05 49.29 -0.73
C GLY A 122 5.58 48.19 -1.70
N ILE A 123 6.33 47.86 -2.76
CA ILE A 123 5.94 46.83 -3.73
C ILE A 123 6.14 45.43 -3.14
N ARG A 124 5.06 44.66 -3.03
CA ARG A 124 5.06 43.28 -2.52
C ARG A 124 5.58 42.27 -3.53
N ARG A 125 5.19 42.43 -4.80
CA ARG A 125 5.58 41.54 -5.91
C ARG A 125 5.52 42.25 -7.26
N ILE A 126 6.38 41.80 -8.17
CA ILE A 126 6.35 42.13 -9.59
C ILE A 126 6.23 40.84 -10.41
N THR A 127 5.25 40.77 -11.31
CA THR A 127 5.00 39.60 -12.16
C THR A 127 5.21 39.99 -13.62
N PHE A 128 6.06 39.27 -14.35
CA PHE A 128 6.23 39.42 -15.79
C PHE A 128 5.44 38.35 -16.53
N LEU A 129 4.59 38.78 -17.46
CA LEU A 129 3.80 37.95 -18.35
C LEU A 129 4.39 38.04 -19.75
N VAL A 130 4.82 36.92 -20.32
CA VAL A 130 5.30 36.85 -21.71
C VAL A 130 4.24 36.17 -22.56
N ALA A 131 3.69 36.92 -23.53
CA ALA A 131 2.67 36.41 -24.43
C ALA A 131 3.30 35.64 -25.59
N GLN A 132 2.87 34.40 -25.82
CA GLN A 132 3.30 33.57 -26.95
C GLN A 132 2.12 33.33 -27.91
N ARG A 133 2.41 33.22 -29.22
CA ARG A 133 1.35 32.97 -30.21
C ARG A 133 0.89 31.52 -30.09
N ARG A 134 -0.41 31.32 -29.83
CA ARG A 134 -1.10 30.01 -29.76
C ARG A 134 -0.71 29.13 -28.55
N GLU A 135 0.01 29.68 -27.57
CA GLU A 135 0.34 29.00 -26.32
C GLU A 135 -0.16 29.81 -25.11
N PHE A 136 -0.26 29.17 -23.94
CA PHE A 136 -0.59 29.86 -22.69
C PHE A 136 0.54 30.83 -22.32
N PRO A 137 0.23 32.06 -21.85
CA PRO A 137 1.24 33.01 -21.42
C PRO A 137 2.12 32.45 -20.30
N LYS A 138 3.43 32.74 -20.36
CA LYS A 138 4.38 32.38 -19.31
C LYS A 138 4.41 33.46 -18.24
N PHE A 139 4.46 33.06 -16.97
CA PHE A 139 4.43 33.96 -15.82
C PHE A 139 5.71 33.80 -14.98
N PHE A 140 6.37 34.91 -14.66
CA PHE A 140 7.56 34.97 -13.82
C PHE A 140 7.32 35.92 -12.65
N THR A 141 7.34 35.42 -11.43
CA THR A 141 6.96 36.21 -10.23
C THR A 141 8.17 36.46 -9.34
N PHE A 142 8.39 37.72 -8.97
CA PHE A 142 9.46 38.15 -8.07
C PHE A 142 8.85 38.83 -6.84
N ARG A 143 9.26 38.45 -5.62
CA ARG A 143 8.61 38.92 -4.38
C ARG A 143 9.57 39.58 -3.42
N ALA A 144 9.06 40.56 -2.68
CA ALA A 144 9.82 41.29 -1.68
C ALA A 144 10.39 40.40 -0.56
N ARG A 145 9.64 39.37 -0.11
CA ARG A 145 10.08 38.47 0.97
C ARG A 145 11.36 37.70 0.64
N ASP A 146 11.58 37.42 -0.64
CA ASP A 146 12.75 36.70 -1.17
C ASP A 146 13.79 37.69 -1.74
N GLY A 147 13.69 38.98 -1.36
CA GLY A 147 14.58 40.03 -1.84
C GLY A 147 14.46 40.33 -3.33
N PHE A 148 13.29 40.09 -3.93
CA PHE A 148 13.01 40.15 -5.37
C PHE A 148 13.78 39.14 -6.22
N GLN A 149 14.10 37.98 -5.65
CA GLN A 149 14.44 36.80 -6.44
C GLN A 149 13.17 36.15 -7.00
N GLU A 150 13.34 35.37 -8.08
CA GLU A 150 12.22 34.64 -8.70
C GLU A 150 11.70 33.60 -7.72
N ASP A 151 10.39 33.62 -7.46
CA ASP A 151 9.74 32.49 -6.83
C ASP A 151 9.29 31.48 -7.89
N ARG A 152 10.11 30.43 -8.05
CA ARG A 152 9.86 29.33 -8.98
C ARG A 152 8.56 28.57 -8.70
N ILE A 153 8.01 28.63 -7.48
CA ILE A 153 6.74 27.97 -7.14
C ILE A 153 5.57 28.54 -7.97
N TYR A 154 5.62 29.83 -8.31
CA TYR A 154 4.60 30.53 -9.08
C TYR A 154 4.98 30.67 -10.57
N ARG A 155 5.99 29.92 -11.04
CA ARG A 155 6.35 29.94 -12.46
C ARG A 155 5.16 29.40 -13.28
N ASN A 156 4.85 30.09 -14.37
CA ASN A 156 3.70 29.79 -15.25
C ASN A 156 2.33 29.84 -14.55
N LEU A 157 2.25 30.42 -13.36
CA LEU A 157 1.03 30.57 -12.58
C LEU A 157 0.82 32.03 -12.19
N GLU A 158 -0.35 32.58 -12.51
CA GLU A 158 -0.71 33.91 -12.01
C GLU A 158 -0.84 33.86 -10.48
N PRO A 159 -0.08 34.68 -9.72
CA PRO A 159 -0.10 34.64 -8.26
C PRO A 159 -1.45 34.99 -7.63
N ALA A 160 -2.35 35.64 -8.35
CA ALA A 160 -3.74 35.80 -7.93
C ALA A 160 -4.58 34.51 -8.05
N LEU A 161 -4.22 33.55 -8.90
CA LEU A 161 -4.87 32.24 -9.01
C LEU A 161 -4.26 31.19 -8.09
N ALA A 162 -3.03 31.41 -7.63
CA ALA A 162 -2.31 30.44 -6.81
C ALA A 162 -2.98 30.09 -5.47
N PHE A 163 -3.88 30.92 -4.94
CA PHE A 163 -4.67 30.54 -3.76
C PHE A 163 -5.61 29.36 -4.06
N GLN A 164 -6.06 29.21 -5.31
CA GLN A 164 -6.90 28.10 -5.77
C GLN A 164 -6.15 26.76 -5.78
N LEU A 165 -4.81 26.79 -5.79
CA LEU A 165 -3.98 25.59 -5.62
C LEU A 165 -3.80 25.20 -4.15
N GLU A 166 -4.30 25.99 -3.19
CA GLU A 166 -4.23 25.72 -1.75
C GLU A 166 -2.81 25.41 -1.24
N LEU A 167 -1.80 26.11 -1.77
CA LEU A 167 -0.38 25.87 -1.47
C LEU A 167 -0.06 25.93 0.05
N ASN A 168 -0.85 26.65 0.84
CA ASN A 168 -0.71 26.74 2.29
C ASN A 168 -0.85 25.38 2.99
N ARG A 169 -1.56 24.42 2.41
CA ARG A 169 -1.72 23.07 2.97
C ARG A 169 -0.41 22.28 2.90
N MET A 170 0.55 22.69 2.07
CA MET A 170 1.87 22.06 1.97
C MET A 170 2.95 22.74 2.84
N ARG A 171 2.58 23.61 3.79
CA ARG A 171 3.55 24.38 4.61
C ARG A 171 4.54 23.54 5.42
N ASN A 172 4.22 22.28 5.68
CA ASN A 172 5.09 21.33 6.40
C ASN A 172 6.21 20.77 5.51
N PHE A 173 6.19 21.08 4.21
CA PHE A 173 7.17 20.63 3.22
C PHE A 173 7.97 21.84 2.70
N ASP A 174 9.22 21.60 2.37
CA ASP A 174 10.02 22.47 1.54
C ASP A 174 9.80 22.09 0.07
N LEU A 175 9.31 23.05 -0.72
CA LEU A 175 8.77 22.79 -2.06
C LEU A 175 9.76 23.23 -3.13
N THR A 176 10.04 22.33 -4.06
CA THR A 176 10.79 22.61 -5.28
C THR A 176 9.90 22.39 -6.49
N ALA A 177 9.78 23.40 -7.36
CA ALA A 177 8.98 23.30 -8.57
C ALA A 177 9.71 22.44 -9.62
N VAL A 178 9.04 21.40 -10.12
CA VAL A 178 9.55 20.52 -11.19
C VAL A 178 8.94 21.00 -12.51
N PRO A 179 9.76 21.24 -13.56
CA PRO A 179 9.24 21.69 -14.85
C PRO A 179 8.40 20.58 -15.51
N CYS A 180 7.18 20.93 -15.92
CA CYS A 180 6.26 20.06 -16.66
C CYS A 180 6.14 20.52 -18.11
N ALA A 181 5.89 19.58 -19.03
CA ALA A 181 5.61 19.91 -20.42
C ALA A 181 4.22 20.58 -20.55
N ASN A 182 3.25 20.12 -19.77
CA ASN A 182 1.93 20.72 -19.70
C ASN A 182 1.87 21.85 -18.65
N HIS A 183 1.87 23.10 -19.09
CA HIS A 183 1.82 24.28 -18.21
C HIS A 183 0.52 24.44 -17.40
N LYS A 184 -0.52 23.62 -17.64
CA LYS A 184 -1.73 23.59 -16.80
C LYS A 184 -1.52 22.81 -15.50
N MET A 185 -0.51 21.95 -15.47
CA MET A 185 -0.14 21.14 -14.32
C MET A 185 1.02 21.81 -13.59
N HIS A 186 0.92 21.84 -12.27
CA HIS A 186 1.98 22.33 -11.40
C HIS A 186 2.47 21.17 -10.55
N LEU A 187 3.67 20.68 -10.86
CA LEU A 187 4.31 19.60 -10.11
C LEU A 187 5.32 20.18 -9.13
N TYR A 188 5.20 19.79 -7.87
CA TYR A 188 6.11 20.16 -6.81
C TYR A 188 6.71 18.91 -6.17
N LEU A 189 8.04 18.88 -6.03
CA LEU A 189 8.73 17.93 -5.17
C LEU A 189 8.82 18.54 -3.77
N GLY A 190 8.10 17.95 -2.82
CA GLY A 190 8.07 18.36 -1.42
C GLY A 190 8.95 17.48 -0.56
N ALA A 191 9.91 18.09 0.13
CA ALA A 191 10.75 17.47 1.16
C ALA A 191 10.18 17.83 2.54
N ALA A 192 9.85 16.85 3.38
CA ALA A 192 9.31 17.14 4.71
C ALA A 192 10.30 17.96 5.55
N ARG A 193 9.81 18.99 6.25
CA ARG A 193 10.65 19.80 7.14
C ARG A 193 10.98 19.01 8.41
N VAL A 194 12.25 18.70 8.60
CA VAL A 194 12.79 17.99 9.78
C VAL A 194 13.64 18.95 10.63
N GLN A 195 13.94 18.53 11.86
CA GLN A 195 14.87 19.27 12.74
C GLN A 195 16.27 19.33 12.11
N GLU A 196 17.01 20.43 12.35
CA GLU A 196 18.36 20.63 11.80
C GLU A 196 19.29 19.46 12.19
N GLY A 197 19.82 18.76 11.18
CA GLY A 197 20.72 17.62 11.35
C GLY A 197 20.08 16.23 11.12
N ALA A 198 18.75 16.14 11.02
CA ALA A 198 18.07 14.89 10.65
C ALA A 198 17.95 14.74 9.11
N GLU A 199 18.17 13.52 8.61
CA GLU A 199 17.99 13.22 7.19
C GLU A 199 16.50 13.25 6.81
N VAL A 200 16.18 13.85 5.67
CA VAL A 200 14.80 13.88 5.15
C VAL A 200 14.49 12.51 4.57
N THR A 201 13.52 11.80 5.15
CA THR A 201 13.06 10.50 4.65
C THR A 201 11.76 10.57 3.85
N ASP A 202 11.01 11.66 3.98
CA ASP A 202 9.69 11.85 3.37
C ASP A 202 9.78 12.84 2.21
N TYR A 203 9.82 12.29 1.00
CA TYR A 203 9.75 13.03 -0.26
C TYR A 203 8.46 12.68 -0.98
N ARG A 204 7.71 13.69 -1.40
CA ARG A 204 6.43 13.51 -2.09
C ARG A 204 6.36 14.35 -3.34
N PHE A 205 5.78 13.80 -4.40
CA PHE A 205 5.29 14.60 -5.51
C PHE A 205 3.88 15.10 -5.20
N PHE A 206 3.71 16.42 -5.28
CA PHE A 206 2.41 17.09 -5.26
C PHE A 206 2.14 17.61 -6.65
N ILE A 207 1.19 17.00 -7.36
CA ILE A 207 0.71 17.53 -8.63
C ILE A 207 -0.61 18.26 -8.40
N ARG A 208 -0.68 19.50 -8.87
CA ARG A 208 -1.85 20.35 -8.70
C ARG A 208 -2.30 20.96 -10.02
N ALA A 209 -3.59 20.92 -10.30
CA ALA A 209 -4.17 21.41 -11.55
C ALA A 209 -5.36 22.33 -11.29
N ILE A 210 -5.47 23.39 -12.09
CA ILE A 210 -6.67 24.25 -12.14
C ILE A 210 -7.37 24.02 -13.47
N ILE A 211 -8.65 23.68 -13.39
CA ILE A 211 -9.47 23.36 -14.55
C ILE A 211 -10.37 24.55 -14.80
N ARG A 212 -10.23 25.11 -16.00
CA ARG A 212 -10.96 26.30 -16.44
C ARG A 212 -11.71 25.96 -17.71
N HIS A 213 -13.02 26.11 -17.66
CA HIS A 213 -13.91 25.97 -18.81
C HIS A 213 -15.08 26.94 -18.63
N SER A 214 -15.81 27.23 -19.71
CA SER A 214 -17.06 27.97 -19.62
C SER A 214 -18.06 27.21 -18.75
N ASP A 215 -18.81 27.93 -17.91
CA ASP A 215 -19.86 27.35 -17.07
C ASP A 215 -20.86 26.54 -17.91
N LEU A 216 -21.19 25.35 -17.43
CA LEU A 216 -22.07 24.41 -18.11
C LEU A 216 -23.49 24.61 -17.60
N ILE A 217 -24.44 24.72 -18.52
CA ILE A 217 -25.83 25.10 -18.20
C ILE A 217 -26.72 23.87 -17.99
N THR A 218 -26.37 22.71 -18.55
CA THR A 218 -27.17 21.47 -18.46
C THR A 218 -26.54 20.44 -17.52
N LYS A 219 -27.38 19.57 -16.93
CA LYS A 219 -26.94 18.50 -16.02
C LYS A 219 -26.14 17.43 -16.76
N GLU A 220 -26.56 17.08 -17.97
CA GLU A 220 -25.96 16.05 -18.80
C GLU A 220 -24.57 16.47 -19.28
N ALA A 221 -24.43 17.71 -19.78
CA ALA A 221 -23.13 18.24 -20.18
C ALA A 221 -22.19 18.39 -18.97
N SER A 222 -22.73 18.74 -17.79
CA SER A 222 -21.95 18.83 -16.55
C SER A 222 -21.35 17.48 -16.14
N PHE A 223 -22.11 16.39 -16.29
CA PHE A 223 -21.66 15.04 -15.96
C PHE A 223 -20.63 14.50 -16.95
N GLU A 224 -20.94 14.59 -18.24
CA GLU A 224 -20.02 14.16 -19.30
C GLU A 224 -18.70 14.95 -19.26
N TYR A 225 -18.76 16.24 -18.97
CA TYR A 225 -17.59 17.08 -18.78
C TYR A 225 -16.73 16.62 -17.60
N LEU A 226 -17.32 16.40 -16.42
CA LEU A 226 -16.57 15.95 -15.24
C LEU A 226 -15.85 14.63 -15.50
N GLN A 227 -16.54 13.69 -16.16
CA GLN A 227 -15.97 12.39 -16.47
C GLN A 227 -14.83 12.50 -17.49
N ASN A 228 -15.08 13.12 -18.65
CA ASN A 228 -14.09 13.18 -19.73
C ASN A 228 -12.89 14.06 -19.38
N GLU A 229 -13.13 15.24 -18.81
CA GLU A 229 -12.03 16.15 -18.45
C GLU A 229 -11.31 15.70 -17.18
N GLY A 230 -12.02 15.13 -16.20
CA GLY A 230 -11.41 14.52 -15.03
C GLY A 230 -10.48 13.38 -15.40
N GLU A 231 -10.95 12.47 -16.27
CA GLU A 231 -10.17 11.34 -16.79
C GLU A 231 -8.95 11.83 -17.61
N ARG A 232 -9.15 12.78 -18.52
CA ARG A 232 -8.05 13.38 -19.32
C ARG A 232 -6.97 13.97 -18.42
N LEU A 233 -7.35 14.74 -17.41
CA LEU A 233 -6.40 15.42 -16.53
C LEU A 233 -5.73 14.48 -15.53
N LEU A 234 -6.44 13.45 -15.06
CA LEU A 234 -5.82 12.41 -14.25
C LEU A 234 -4.73 11.69 -15.05
N LEU A 235 -5.00 11.34 -16.32
CA LEU A 235 -4.01 10.73 -17.19
C LEU A 235 -2.82 11.67 -17.46
N GLU A 236 -3.07 12.93 -17.81
CA GLU A 236 -2.00 13.93 -17.98
C GLU A 236 -1.16 14.09 -16.71
N ALA A 237 -1.79 14.10 -15.53
CA ALA A 237 -1.10 14.18 -14.26
C ALA A 237 -0.24 12.94 -14.00
N MET A 238 -0.74 11.76 -14.32
CA MET A 238 -0.01 10.50 -14.19
C MET A 238 1.19 10.44 -15.14
N ASP A 239 1.04 10.91 -16.39
CA ASP A 239 2.12 10.92 -17.37
C ASP A 239 3.25 11.88 -16.94
N GLU A 240 2.91 13.08 -16.45
CA GLU A 240 3.89 14.01 -15.89
C GLU A 240 4.60 13.45 -14.64
N LEU A 241 3.87 12.70 -13.80
CA LEU A 241 4.47 11.98 -12.67
C LEU A 241 5.44 10.88 -13.16
N GLU A 242 5.09 10.09 -14.17
CA GLU A 242 5.97 9.06 -14.75
C GLU A 242 7.29 9.66 -15.28
N VAL A 243 7.21 10.81 -15.94
CA VAL A 243 8.39 11.56 -16.40
C VAL A 243 9.22 12.04 -15.20
N ALA A 244 8.58 12.59 -14.18
CA ALA A 244 9.27 13.05 -12.97
C ALA A 244 9.93 11.92 -12.17
N PHE A 245 9.34 10.73 -12.16
CA PHE A 245 9.92 9.52 -11.58
C PHE A 245 11.18 9.06 -12.32
N SER A 246 11.21 9.24 -13.65
CA SER A 246 12.34 8.82 -14.48
C SER A 246 13.53 9.78 -14.37
N ASN A 247 13.27 11.08 -14.17
CA ASN A 247 14.28 12.13 -14.14
C ASN A 247 14.86 12.43 -12.75
N ASN A 248 14.18 12.04 -11.67
CA ASN A 248 14.64 12.30 -10.30
C ASN A 248 15.35 11.09 -9.68
N ASN A 249 16.46 11.36 -8.99
CA ASN A 249 17.20 10.35 -8.24
C ASN A 249 16.62 10.09 -6.83
N VAL A 250 15.69 10.95 -6.38
CA VAL A 250 15.10 10.89 -5.04
C VAL A 250 13.86 10.01 -5.08
N ARG A 251 13.83 9.03 -4.18
CA ARG A 251 12.72 8.09 -4.07
C ARG A 251 11.53 8.76 -3.36
N THR A 252 10.44 8.99 -4.09
CA THR A 252 9.21 9.56 -3.54
C THR A 252 8.22 8.51 -3.08
N ASP A 253 7.41 8.88 -2.08
CA ASP A 253 6.33 8.11 -1.49
C ASP A 253 5.12 9.01 -1.21
N CYS A 254 3.95 8.41 -0.97
CA CYS A 254 2.75 9.13 -0.56
C CYS A 254 2.37 10.31 -1.48
N ASN A 255 2.53 10.11 -2.79
CA ASN A 255 2.31 11.15 -3.78
C ASN A 255 0.85 11.60 -3.76
N HIS A 256 0.65 12.87 -4.09
CA HIS A 256 -0.63 13.57 -3.93
C HIS A 256 -1.06 14.23 -5.23
N ILE A 257 -2.30 14.01 -5.61
CA ILE A 257 -2.94 14.64 -6.78
C ILE A 257 -4.03 15.60 -6.28
N PHE A 258 -3.99 16.86 -6.69
CA PHE A 258 -5.04 17.84 -6.40
C PHE A 258 -5.62 18.43 -7.69
N LEU A 259 -6.90 18.22 -7.92
CA LEU A 259 -7.62 18.75 -9.08
C LEU A 259 -8.68 19.75 -8.62
N ASN A 260 -8.59 20.99 -9.10
CA ASN A 260 -9.56 22.04 -8.78
C ASN A 260 -10.41 22.41 -10.00
N PHE A 261 -11.68 22.02 -9.96
CA PHE A 261 -12.72 22.40 -10.92
C PHE A 261 -13.32 23.74 -10.51
N VAL A 262 -12.89 24.80 -11.19
CA VAL A 262 -13.39 26.16 -10.98
C VAL A 262 -14.84 26.34 -11.47
N PRO A 263 -15.25 25.81 -12.63
CA PRO A 263 -16.62 25.98 -13.14
C PRO A 263 -17.65 25.41 -12.16
N THR A 264 -18.81 26.04 -12.10
CA THR A 264 -19.91 25.50 -11.26
C THR A 264 -20.73 24.51 -12.06
N VAL A 265 -20.80 23.26 -11.59
CA VAL A 265 -21.56 22.18 -12.26
C VAL A 265 -22.90 21.91 -11.57
N ILE A 266 -23.88 21.39 -12.31
CA ILE A 266 -25.18 21.01 -11.74
C ILE A 266 -25.22 19.49 -11.58
N MET A 267 -24.99 18.99 -10.35
CA MET A 267 -24.91 17.54 -10.08
C MET A 267 -25.23 17.20 -8.61
N ASP A 268 -25.70 15.97 -8.40
CA ASP A 268 -25.85 15.36 -7.07
C ASP A 268 -24.51 14.78 -6.60
N PRO A 269 -24.11 14.94 -5.33
CA PRO A 269 -22.79 14.50 -4.87
C PRO A 269 -22.53 13.00 -4.94
N SER A 270 -23.55 12.15 -4.77
CA SER A 270 -23.42 10.69 -4.88
C SER A 270 -22.95 10.26 -6.27
N LYS A 271 -23.38 10.95 -7.32
CA LYS A 271 -22.93 10.69 -8.70
C LYS A 271 -21.47 11.07 -8.93
N ILE A 272 -20.97 12.07 -8.19
CA ILE A 272 -19.55 12.45 -8.23
C ILE A 272 -18.73 11.32 -7.62
N GLU A 273 -19.15 10.80 -6.47
CA GLU A 273 -18.51 9.67 -5.82
C GLU A 273 -18.49 8.41 -6.69
N GLU A 274 -19.63 8.02 -7.28
CA GLU A 274 -19.71 6.88 -8.20
C GLU A 274 -18.76 7.04 -9.41
N SER A 275 -18.75 8.23 -10.02
CA SER A 275 -17.90 8.54 -11.17
C SER A 275 -16.42 8.44 -10.81
N VAL A 276 -16.02 9.08 -9.70
CA VAL A 276 -14.63 9.07 -9.22
C VAL A 276 -14.21 7.66 -8.80
N HIS A 277 -15.05 6.92 -8.09
CA HIS A 277 -14.80 5.53 -7.72
C HIS A 277 -14.54 4.66 -8.97
N SER A 278 -15.37 4.80 -10.00
CA SER A 278 -15.20 4.07 -11.26
C SER A 278 -13.87 4.41 -11.97
N MET A 279 -13.45 5.68 -11.91
CA MET A 279 -12.19 6.15 -12.50
C MET A 279 -10.97 5.61 -11.74
N VAL A 280 -10.99 5.66 -10.41
CA VAL A 280 -9.88 5.15 -9.58
C VAL A 280 -9.75 3.64 -9.73
N MET A 281 -10.86 2.89 -9.76
CA MET A 281 -10.82 1.45 -9.98
C MET A 281 -10.25 1.07 -11.35
N ARG A 282 -10.52 1.89 -12.39
CA ARG A 282 -9.96 1.68 -13.75
C ARG A 282 -8.45 1.91 -13.79
N TYR A 283 -7.94 2.90 -13.06
CA TYR A 283 -6.53 3.31 -13.10
C TYR A 283 -5.69 2.94 -11.87
N GLY A 284 -6.26 2.19 -10.93
CA GLY A 284 -5.65 1.88 -9.64
C GLY A 284 -4.26 1.26 -9.74
N SER A 285 -4.04 0.37 -10.71
CA SER A 285 -2.73 -0.27 -10.94
C SER A 285 -1.63 0.72 -11.33
N ARG A 286 -1.95 1.76 -12.13
CA ARG A 286 -1.00 2.82 -12.47
C ARG A 286 -0.79 3.78 -11.29
N LEU A 287 -1.86 4.18 -10.59
CA LEU A 287 -1.78 5.03 -9.39
C LEU A 287 -0.92 4.38 -8.30
N TRP A 288 -1.05 3.06 -8.12
CA TRP A 288 -0.23 2.28 -7.21
C TRP A 288 1.25 2.27 -7.60
N LYS A 289 1.57 2.05 -8.88
CA LYS A 289 2.95 2.14 -9.40
C LYS A 289 3.56 3.52 -9.17
N LEU A 290 2.75 4.56 -9.32
CA LEU A 290 3.11 5.96 -9.05
C LEU A 290 3.09 6.32 -7.56
N ARG A 291 2.79 5.38 -6.66
CA ARG A 291 2.73 5.58 -5.20
C ARG A 291 1.82 6.73 -4.79
N VAL A 292 0.72 6.93 -5.52
CA VAL A 292 -0.29 7.93 -5.18
C VAL A 292 -1.11 7.39 -4.02
N LEU A 293 -0.91 7.98 -2.84
CA LEU A 293 -1.62 7.59 -1.62
C LEU A 293 -2.94 8.34 -1.48
N GLN A 294 -2.94 9.61 -1.86
CA GLN A 294 -4.05 10.52 -1.66
C GLN A 294 -4.34 11.31 -2.93
N ALA A 295 -5.62 11.45 -3.26
CA ALA A 295 -6.07 12.34 -4.32
C ALA A 295 -7.22 13.21 -3.81
N GLU A 296 -7.26 14.45 -4.28
CA GLU A 296 -8.19 15.47 -3.86
C GLU A 296 -8.85 16.12 -5.06
N LEU A 297 -10.16 16.26 -4.98
CA LEU A 297 -10.98 16.89 -6.00
C LEU A 297 -11.80 18.01 -5.35
N LYS A 298 -11.54 19.24 -5.77
CA LYS A 298 -12.34 20.41 -5.39
C LYS A 298 -13.27 20.78 -6.52
N ILE A 299 -14.57 20.90 -6.24
CA ILE A 299 -15.57 21.25 -7.26
C ILE A 299 -16.70 22.10 -6.68
N ASN A 300 -17.16 23.08 -7.44
CA ASN A 300 -18.35 23.86 -7.09
C ASN A 300 -19.58 23.22 -7.70
N ILE A 301 -20.57 22.86 -6.88
CA ILE A 301 -21.80 22.22 -7.36
C ILE A 301 -23.04 23.07 -7.09
N ARG A 302 -24.09 22.88 -7.88
CA ARG A 302 -25.46 23.32 -7.59
C ARG A 302 -26.41 22.14 -7.72
N LEU A 303 -27.35 22.01 -6.78
CA LEU A 303 -28.39 20.96 -6.86
C LEU A 303 -29.47 21.30 -7.90
N THR A 304 -29.71 22.59 -8.11
CA THR A 304 -30.69 23.12 -9.06
C THR A 304 -30.07 24.26 -9.90
N PRO A 305 -30.57 24.54 -11.12
CA PRO A 305 -30.01 25.59 -11.98
C PRO A 305 -29.99 26.98 -11.33
N THR A 306 -30.96 27.26 -10.45
CA THR A 306 -31.12 28.51 -9.69
C THR A 306 -30.55 28.44 -8.27
N GLY A 307 -29.94 27.31 -7.88
CA GLY A 307 -29.42 27.07 -6.54
C GLY A 307 -28.11 27.83 -6.26
N THR A 308 -27.79 27.97 -4.98
CA THR A 308 -26.51 28.50 -4.52
C THR A 308 -25.38 27.51 -4.82
N ALA A 309 -24.22 28.02 -5.23
CA ALA A 309 -23.04 27.19 -5.43
C ALA A 309 -22.50 26.70 -4.08
N ILE A 310 -22.24 25.40 -3.98
CA ILE A 310 -21.69 24.74 -2.79
C ILE A 310 -20.32 24.18 -3.20
N PRO A 311 -19.22 24.67 -2.59
CA PRO A 311 -17.91 24.08 -2.79
C PRO A 311 -17.83 22.73 -2.06
N ILE A 312 -17.45 21.70 -2.80
CA ILE A 312 -17.29 20.33 -2.33
C ILE A 312 -15.84 19.92 -2.49
N HIS A 313 -15.32 19.24 -1.48
CA HIS A 313 -14.04 18.55 -1.50
C HIS A 313 -14.27 17.06 -1.36
N LEU A 314 -13.74 16.31 -2.31
CA LEU A 314 -13.71 14.86 -2.28
C LEU A 314 -12.26 14.43 -2.06
N PHE A 315 -12.05 13.65 -1.01
CA PHE A 315 -10.76 13.08 -0.63
C PHE A 315 -10.78 11.59 -0.88
N LEU A 316 -9.79 11.11 -1.61
CA LEU A 316 -9.52 9.70 -1.87
C LEU A 316 -8.27 9.32 -1.10
N THR A 317 -8.36 8.33 -0.23
CA THR A 317 -7.20 7.82 0.52
C THR A 317 -7.11 6.32 0.37
N ASN A 318 -5.94 5.82 -0.03
CA ASN A 318 -5.68 4.39 -0.16
C ASN A 318 -4.45 3.96 0.66
N GLU A 319 -4.60 3.92 1.99
CA GLU A 319 -3.49 3.64 2.92
C GLU A 319 -2.90 2.24 2.79
N SER A 320 -3.76 1.22 2.71
CA SER A 320 -3.35 -0.17 2.64
C SER A 320 -3.01 -0.64 1.23
N GLY A 321 -3.45 0.10 0.20
CA GLY A 321 -3.37 -0.29 -1.20
C GLY A 321 -4.60 -1.02 -1.73
N TYR A 322 -5.43 -1.55 -0.83
CA TYR A 322 -6.56 -2.43 -1.16
C TYR A 322 -7.92 -1.85 -0.77
N ASN A 323 -7.96 -0.82 0.08
CA ASN A 323 -9.19 -0.15 0.48
C ASN A 323 -9.12 1.33 0.11
N LEU A 324 -10.02 1.76 -0.78
CA LEU A 324 -10.18 3.15 -1.16
C LEU A 324 -11.23 3.80 -0.26
N ASP A 325 -10.80 4.63 0.68
CA ASP A 325 -11.71 5.45 1.47
C ASP A 325 -12.02 6.76 0.73
N ILE A 326 -13.30 6.99 0.48
CA ILE A 326 -13.80 8.21 -0.16
C ILE A 326 -14.51 9.04 0.90
N SER A 327 -14.00 10.24 1.14
CA SER A 327 -14.58 11.18 2.10
C SER A 327 -15.02 12.45 1.41
N LEU A 328 -16.31 12.76 1.51
CA LEU A 328 -16.93 13.93 0.91
C LEU A 328 -17.20 15.01 1.96
N TYR A 329 -16.72 16.23 1.70
CA TYR A 329 -16.91 17.38 2.57
C TYR A 329 -17.47 18.57 1.80
N LYS A 330 -18.27 19.39 2.49
CA LYS A 330 -18.69 20.72 2.05
C LYS A 330 -17.98 21.79 2.87
N GLU A 331 -17.65 22.92 2.27
CA GLU A 331 -17.11 24.06 3.01
C GLU A 331 -18.24 24.80 3.73
N VAL A 332 -18.11 24.99 5.04
CA VAL A 332 -19.09 25.72 5.87
C VAL A 332 -18.38 26.76 6.71
N THR A 333 -18.90 28.00 6.69
CA THR A 333 -18.43 29.06 7.57
C THR A 333 -19.03 28.87 8.96
N ASP A 334 -18.16 28.75 9.96
CA ASP A 334 -18.58 28.76 11.36
C ASP A 334 -19.13 30.16 11.72
N PRO A 335 -20.40 30.27 12.16
CA PRO A 335 -20.98 31.55 12.51
C PRO A 335 -20.32 32.21 13.74
N SER A 336 -19.61 31.45 14.58
CA SER A 336 -18.97 31.96 15.80
C SER A 336 -17.56 32.52 15.56
N THR A 337 -16.77 31.86 14.72
CA THR A 337 -15.36 32.23 14.46
C THR A 337 -15.16 32.92 13.12
N GLY A 338 -16.14 32.85 12.20
CA GLY A 338 -16.03 33.33 10.83
C GLY A 338 -15.05 32.53 9.96
N GLN A 339 -14.53 31.41 10.48
CA GLN A 339 -13.58 30.56 9.77
C GLN A 339 -14.31 29.48 8.96
N ILE A 340 -13.74 29.10 7.82
CA ILE A 340 -14.33 28.09 6.93
C ILE A 340 -13.76 26.71 7.28
N MET A 341 -14.65 25.76 7.56
CA MET A 341 -14.33 24.40 8.01
C MET A 341 -14.89 23.35 7.04
N PHE A 342 -14.30 22.15 7.10
CA PHE A 342 -14.84 20.97 6.45
C PHE A 342 -15.99 20.39 7.27
N GLN A 343 -17.17 20.26 6.66
CA GLN A 343 -18.27 19.48 7.22
C GLN A 343 -18.51 18.27 6.31
N SER A 344 -18.49 17.06 6.88
CA SER A 344 -18.83 15.84 6.14
C SER A 344 -20.22 15.98 5.52
N TYR A 345 -20.35 15.56 4.27
CA TYR A 345 -21.63 15.63 3.55
C TYR A 345 -22.58 14.50 4.00
N GLU A 346 -22.03 13.34 4.33
CA GLU A 346 -22.77 12.17 4.82
C GLU A 346 -22.85 12.10 6.35
N ASP A 347 -23.71 11.21 6.86
CA ASP A 347 -23.84 10.92 8.29
C ASP A 347 -22.55 10.31 8.89
N LYS A 348 -21.72 9.67 8.06
CA LYS A 348 -20.41 9.15 8.47
C LYS A 348 -19.42 10.32 8.58
N GLN A 349 -18.96 10.60 9.81
CA GLN A 349 -17.93 11.62 10.03
C GLN A 349 -16.59 11.13 9.47
N GLY A 350 -16.11 11.84 8.45
CA GLY A 350 -14.78 11.62 7.88
C GLY A 350 -13.66 12.20 8.76
N PRO A 351 -12.39 11.83 8.54
CA PRO A 351 -11.25 12.21 9.38
C PRO A 351 -11.01 13.73 9.48
N LEU A 352 -11.41 14.51 8.48
CA LEU A 352 -11.23 15.97 8.45
C LEU A 352 -12.46 16.75 8.93
N HIS A 353 -13.47 16.07 9.48
CA HIS A 353 -14.69 16.73 9.97
C HIS A 353 -14.36 17.78 11.05
N GLY A 354 -14.84 19.01 10.86
CA GLY A 354 -14.61 20.13 11.79
C GLY A 354 -13.21 20.76 11.70
N MET A 355 -12.33 20.29 10.81
CA MET A 355 -11.03 20.90 10.59
C MET A 355 -11.13 22.12 9.66
N LEU A 356 -10.21 23.07 9.81
CA LEU A 356 -10.09 24.23 8.92
C LEU A 356 -9.64 23.83 7.51
N ILE A 357 -10.08 24.54 6.48
CA ILE A 357 -9.70 24.26 5.08
C ILE A 357 -8.19 24.41 4.85
N ASN A 358 -7.55 25.31 5.60
CA ASN A 358 -6.11 25.53 5.53
C ASN A 358 -5.28 24.52 6.36
N HIS A 359 -5.90 23.45 6.87
CA HIS A 359 -5.20 22.41 7.62
C HIS A 359 -4.07 21.80 6.77
N PRO A 360 -2.82 21.79 7.26
CA PRO A 360 -1.68 21.32 6.48
C PRO A 360 -1.62 19.79 6.39
N TYR A 361 -1.00 19.28 5.33
CA TYR A 361 -0.70 17.86 5.19
C TYR A 361 0.29 17.40 6.26
N VAL A 362 -0.02 16.28 6.89
CA VAL A 362 0.82 15.66 7.91
C VAL A 362 2.01 14.96 7.22
N THR A 363 3.20 15.09 7.82
CA THR A 363 4.41 14.38 7.39
C THR A 363 4.28 12.88 7.66
N LYS A 364 5.12 12.06 7.02
CA LYS A 364 5.07 10.61 7.12
C LYS A 364 5.25 10.17 8.57
N ASP A 365 4.32 9.37 9.07
CA ASP A 365 4.39 8.76 10.39
C ASP A 365 5.21 7.46 10.36
N LEU A 366 5.56 6.95 11.54
CA LEU A 366 6.34 5.72 11.68
C LEU A 366 5.63 4.51 11.04
N LEU A 367 4.30 4.48 11.12
CA LEU A 367 3.47 3.44 10.54
C LEU A 367 3.60 3.41 9.02
N GLN A 368 3.49 4.56 8.35
CA GLN A 368 3.64 4.66 6.91
C GLN A 368 5.07 4.34 6.45
N TYR A 369 6.08 4.63 7.28
CA TYR A 369 7.45 4.17 7.03
C TYR A 369 7.55 2.64 7.01
N LYS A 370 6.96 1.95 8.00
CA LYS A 370 6.91 0.48 8.02
C LYS A 370 6.11 -0.08 6.84
N ARG A 371 4.94 0.50 6.52
CA ARG A 371 4.14 0.12 5.33
C ARG A 371 4.96 0.16 4.06
N PHE A 372 5.71 1.24 3.88
CA PHE A 372 6.58 1.39 2.73
C PHE A 372 7.71 0.36 2.67
N GLN A 373 8.33 0.03 3.81
CA GLN A 373 9.34 -1.04 3.86
C GLN A 373 8.74 -2.38 3.39
N ALA A 374 7.54 -2.74 3.88
CA ALA A 374 6.84 -3.95 3.45
C ALA A 374 6.51 -3.92 1.94
N GLN A 375 5.93 -2.82 1.44
CA GLN A 375 5.57 -2.66 0.03
C GLN A 375 6.80 -2.73 -0.90
N THR A 376 7.94 -2.19 -0.47
CA THR A 376 9.21 -2.28 -1.22
C THR A 376 9.67 -3.72 -1.38
N LEU A 377 9.37 -4.58 -0.40
CA LEU A 377 9.66 -6.01 -0.44
C LEU A 377 8.56 -6.80 -1.15
N GLY A 378 7.53 -6.14 -1.68
CA GLY A 378 6.44 -6.75 -2.44
C GLY A 378 5.40 -7.46 -1.55
N THR A 379 5.16 -6.97 -0.33
CA THR A 379 4.19 -7.56 0.61
C THR A 379 3.39 -6.49 1.35
N THR A 380 2.23 -6.90 1.86
CA THR A 380 1.36 -6.09 2.71
C THR A 380 1.94 -5.95 4.12
N TYR A 381 1.80 -4.78 4.73
CA TYR A 381 2.22 -4.58 6.11
C TYR A 381 1.33 -5.34 7.09
N VAL A 382 1.93 -5.85 8.16
CA VAL A 382 1.29 -6.85 9.03
C VAL A 382 -0.03 -6.38 9.66
N TYR A 383 -0.15 -5.09 10.00
CA TYR A 383 -1.38 -4.53 10.59
C TYR A 383 -2.45 -4.16 9.56
N ASP A 384 -2.15 -4.24 8.26
CA ASP A 384 -3.14 -4.01 7.21
C ASP A 384 -3.88 -5.31 6.81
N PHE A 385 -3.39 -6.49 7.21
CA PHE A 385 -4.09 -7.77 6.97
C PHE A 385 -5.50 -7.85 7.56
N PRO A 386 -5.79 -7.42 8.81
CA PRO A 386 -7.15 -7.40 9.33
C PRO A 386 -8.13 -6.64 8.43
N GLU A 387 -7.71 -5.51 7.87
CA GLU A 387 -8.55 -4.75 6.94
C GLU A 387 -8.68 -5.48 5.59
N MET A 388 -7.63 -6.13 5.11
CA MET A 388 -7.69 -6.99 3.93
C MET A 388 -8.68 -8.15 4.11
N PHE A 389 -8.71 -8.80 5.27
CA PHE A 389 -9.72 -9.80 5.63
C PHE A 389 -11.13 -9.21 5.60
N ARG A 390 -11.33 -8.00 6.14
CA ARG A 390 -12.63 -7.31 6.10
C ARG A 390 -13.11 -7.11 4.66
N GLN A 391 -12.25 -6.60 3.79
CA GLN A 391 -12.58 -6.36 2.37
C GLN A 391 -12.85 -7.67 1.61
N ALA A 392 -12.05 -8.71 1.86
CA ALA A 392 -12.25 -10.02 1.26
C ALA A 392 -13.56 -10.68 1.75
N LEU A 393 -13.98 -10.42 3.00
CA LEU A 393 -15.29 -10.86 3.51
C LEU A 393 -16.44 -10.13 2.79
N PHE A 394 -16.35 -8.82 2.56
CA PHE A 394 -17.36 -8.11 1.75
C PHE A 394 -17.47 -8.71 0.34
N LYS A 395 -16.33 -9.01 -0.31
CA LYS A 395 -16.30 -9.71 -1.60
C LYS A 395 -16.97 -11.10 -1.53
N LEU A 396 -16.79 -11.84 -0.42
CA LEU A 396 -17.37 -13.16 -0.21
C LEU A 396 -18.89 -13.13 -0.04
N TRP A 397 -19.43 -12.14 0.69
CA TRP A 397 -20.88 -11.93 0.82
C TRP A 397 -21.53 -11.53 -0.51
N GLY A 398 -20.79 -10.86 -1.39
CA GLY A 398 -21.25 -10.43 -2.70
C GLY A 398 -22.03 -9.10 -2.68
N PRO A 399 -22.44 -8.58 -3.84
CA PRO A 399 -23.15 -7.30 -3.95
C PRO A 399 -24.58 -7.37 -3.36
N GLY A 400 -24.92 -6.46 -2.44
CA GLY A 400 -26.25 -6.27 -1.86
C GLY A 400 -26.24 -5.96 -0.34
N ASP A 401 -27.39 -5.56 0.23
CA ASP A 401 -27.56 -5.21 1.66
C ASP A 401 -27.56 -6.42 2.62
N SER A 402 -27.05 -7.57 2.18
CA SER A 402 -27.17 -8.84 2.91
C SER A 402 -26.05 -9.13 3.92
N TYR A 403 -25.05 -8.25 4.02
CA TYR A 403 -23.94 -8.43 4.94
C TYR A 403 -24.17 -7.71 6.28
N PRO A 404 -23.75 -8.28 7.42
CA PRO A 404 -23.82 -7.61 8.72
C PRO A 404 -22.91 -6.36 8.77
N LYS A 405 -23.28 -5.28 9.48
CA LYS A 405 -22.39 -4.12 9.63
C LYS A 405 -21.09 -4.45 10.38
N ASP A 406 -21.11 -5.48 11.21
CA ASP A 406 -20.01 -5.97 12.04
C ASP A 406 -19.42 -7.29 11.47
N VAL A 407 -19.00 -7.27 10.20
CA VAL A 407 -18.49 -8.47 9.49
C VAL A 407 -17.23 -9.07 10.15
N LEU A 408 -16.38 -8.23 10.74
CA LEU A 408 -15.11 -8.64 11.35
C LEU A 408 -14.86 -7.88 12.65
N MET A 409 -14.64 -8.64 13.72
CA MET A 409 -14.00 -8.19 14.95
C MET A 409 -12.59 -8.76 15.01
N CYS A 410 -11.60 -7.92 15.28
CA CYS A 410 -10.20 -8.31 15.38
C CYS A 410 -9.64 -7.84 16.72
N THR A 411 -8.88 -8.69 17.39
CA THR A 411 -8.18 -8.37 18.64
C THR A 411 -6.76 -8.91 18.57
N GLU A 412 -5.79 -8.07 18.90
CA GLU A 412 -4.39 -8.47 18.89
C GLU A 412 -4.07 -9.35 20.10
N LEU A 413 -3.20 -10.34 19.90
CA LEU A 413 -2.71 -11.27 20.91
C LEU A 413 -1.22 -10.97 21.16
N VAL A 414 -0.88 -10.71 22.41
CA VAL A 414 0.47 -10.28 22.82
C VAL A 414 0.90 -11.08 24.05
N LEU A 415 2.22 -11.28 24.21
CA LEU A 415 2.78 -11.89 25.42
C LEU A 415 2.85 -10.86 26.56
N ASP A 416 2.39 -11.26 27.75
CA ASP A 416 2.66 -10.53 28.99
C ASP A 416 4.11 -10.80 29.48
N PRO A 417 4.60 -10.10 30.52
CA PRO A 417 5.95 -10.33 31.05
C PRO A 417 6.18 -11.73 31.67
N GLN A 418 5.15 -12.58 31.73
CA GLN A 418 5.22 -13.98 32.17
C GLN A 418 5.05 -14.96 31.01
N ASP A 419 5.21 -14.50 29.76
CA ASP A 419 5.05 -15.27 28.52
C ASP A 419 3.68 -15.93 28.35
N ARG A 420 2.63 -15.31 28.91
CA ARG A 420 1.24 -15.72 28.72
C ARG A 420 0.58 -14.85 27.66
N LEU A 421 -0.25 -15.48 26.83
CA LEU A 421 -0.95 -14.79 25.75
C LEU A 421 -2.15 -14.01 26.31
N VAL A 422 -2.20 -12.71 26.04
CA VAL A 422 -3.29 -11.82 26.44
C VAL A 422 -3.86 -11.07 25.23
N GLN A 423 -5.16 -10.77 25.28
CA GLN A 423 -5.81 -9.91 24.31
C GLN A 423 -5.55 -8.45 24.65
N MET A 424 -5.09 -7.68 23.67
CA MET A 424 -4.77 -6.27 23.86
C MET A 424 -5.24 -5.45 22.65
N ASN A 425 -5.72 -4.24 22.90
CA ASN A 425 -6.07 -3.28 21.87
C ASN A 425 -5.08 -2.11 21.95
N ARG A 426 -3.93 -2.26 21.27
CA ARG A 426 -2.87 -1.24 21.19
C ARG A 426 -2.85 -0.59 19.80
N LEU A 427 -2.09 0.49 19.67
CA LEU A 427 -1.92 1.15 18.38
C LEU A 427 -1.15 0.25 17.40
N PRO A 428 -1.55 0.22 16.11
CA PRO A 428 -0.82 -0.50 15.07
C PRO A 428 0.65 -0.07 14.99
N GLY A 429 1.54 -1.05 14.85
CA GLY A 429 2.98 -0.81 14.68
C GLY A 429 3.79 -0.73 15.99
N ASP A 430 3.15 -0.81 17.16
CA ASP A 430 3.81 -0.81 18.48
C ASP A 430 4.28 -2.22 18.92
N ASN A 431 4.40 -3.17 17.98
CA ASN A 431 4.98 -4.48 18.27
C ASN A 431 6.47 -4.35 18.62
N LYS A 432 6.86 -5.00 19.71
CA LYS A 432 8.26 -5.09 20.17
C LYS A 432 8.96 -6.35 19.70
N VAL A 433 8.24 -7.22 19.00
CA VAL A 433 8.64 -8.55 18.54
C VAL A 433 8.30 -8.63 17.06
N GLY A 434 9.12 -9.33 16.26
CA GLY A 434 8.96 -9.50 14.81
C GLY A 434 7.83 -10.45 14.40
N MET A 435 6.85 -10.67 15.27
CA MET A 435 5.70 -11.54 15.09
C MET A 435 4.48 -10.83 15.68
N VAL A 436 3.34 -10.94 14.99
CA VAL A 436 2.05 -10.41 15.42
C VAL A 436 1.00 -11.50 15.28
N ALA A 437 0.10 -11.60 16.25
CA ALA A 437 -1.00 -12.56 16.22
C ALA A 437 -2.34 -11.85 16.46
N PHE A 438 -3.38 -12.33 15.79
CA PHE A 438 -4.74 -11.78 15.88
C PHE A 438 -5.74 -12.90 16.15
N ARG A 439 -6.67 -12.65 17.07
CA ARG A 439 -7.93 -13.38 17.15
C ARG A 439 -8.95 -12.64 16.28
N MET A 440 -9.48 -13.32 15.27
CA MET A 440 -10.48 -12.74 14.37
C MET A 440 -11.78 -13.50 14.48
N ARG A 441 -12.87 -12.79 14.81
CA ARG A 441 -14.23 -13.31 14.72
C ARG A 441 -14.90 -12.74 13.48
N MET A 442 -15.19 -13.61 12.52
CA MET A 442 -15.66 -13.26 11.18
C MET A 442 -17.08 -13.78 10.97
N LYS A 443 -18.00 -12.95 10.50
CA LYS A 443 -19.31 -13.39 10.02
C LYS A 443 -19.22 -13.73 8.54
N THR A 444 -19.48 -14.98 8.20
CA THR A 444 -19.37 -15.51 6.84
C THR A 444 -20.73 -16.03 6.37
N PRO A 445 -20.98 -16.17 5.05
CA PRO A 445 -22.26 -16.68 4.55
C PRO A 445 -22.64 -18.04 5.16
N GLU A 446 -21.66 -18.90 5.39
CA GLU A 446 -21.86 -20.22 5.98
C GLU A 446 -21.94 -20.24 7.53
N TYR A 447 -21.45 -19.19 8.19
CA TYR A 447 -21.61 -18.97 9.63
C TYR A 447 -22.01 -17.51 9.93
N PRO A 448 -23.28 -17.13 9.74
CA PRO A 448 -23.73 -15.74 9.95
C PRO A 448 -23.57 -15.24 11.39
N GLU A 449 -23.62 -16.13 12.39
CA GLU A 449 -23.37 -15.85 13.81
C GLU A 449 -21.88 -15.63 14.15
N GLY A 450 -21.02 -15.96 13.20
CA GLY A 450 -19.57 -15.81 13.28
C GLY A 450 -18.81 -17.12 13.49
N ARG A 451 -17.56 -17.10 13.02
CA ARG A 451 -16.52 -18.10 13.25
C ARG A 451 -15.25 -17.43 13.75
N ASP A 452 -14.51 -18.09 14.63
CA ASP A 452 -13.24 -17.61 15.16
C ASP A 452 -12.08 -18.29 14.41
N ILE A 453 -11.01 -17.52 14.18
CA ILE A 453 -9.70 -18.02 13.71
C ILE A 453 -8.57 -17.31 14.45
N ILE A 454 -7.41 -17.95 14.50
CA ILE A 454 -6.15 -17.32 14.91
C ILE A 454 -5.30 -17.06 13.67
N VAL A 455 -4.86 -15.82 13.48
CA VAL A 455 -3.97 -15.42 12.40
C VAL A 455 -2.62 -15.03 12.99
N ILE A 456 -1.54 -15.64 12.51
CA ILE A 456 -0.17 -15.37 12.96
C ILE A 456 0.63 -14.86 11.77
N CYS A 457 1.34 -13.75 11.92
CA CYS A 457 2.05 -13.07 10.84
C CYS A 457 3.45 -12.63 11.29
N ASN A 458 4.45 -12.86 10.45
CA ASN A 458 5.75 -12.21 10.63
C ASN A 458 5.66 -10.72 10.32
N ASP A 459 6.35 -9.88 11.09
CA ASP A 459 6.60 -8.49 10.72
C ASP A 459 7.94 -8.38 9.99
N ILE A 460 7.90 -8.33 8.66
CA ILE A 460 9.09 -8.22 7.81
C ILE A 460 9.89 -6.92 8.06
N THR A 461 9.24 -5.90 8.62
CA THR A 461 9.86 -4.59 8.92
C THR A 461 10.69 -4.62 10.20
N TYR A 462 10.46 -5.62 11.06
CA TYR A 462 11.19 -5.81 12.29
C TYR A 462 12.25 -6.90 12.10
N MET A 463 13.53 -6.52 12.16
CA MET A 463 14.67 -7.43 11.96
C MET A 463 14.47 -8.42 10.79
N ILE A 464 14.05 -7.90 9.63
CA ILE A 464 13.78 -8.65 8.39
C ILE A 464 12.84 -9.86 8.57
N GLY A 465 11.94 -9.81 9.55
CA GLY A 465 11.01 -10.90 9.90
C GLY A 465 11.71 -12.17 10.37
N SER A 466 12.88 -12.04 11.01
CA SER A 466 13.64 -13.18 11.54
C SER A 466 12.98 -13.78 12.80
N PHE A 467 13.11 -15.08 12.97
CA PHE A 467 12.63 -15.82 14.14
C PHE A 467 13.69 -15.80 15.24
N GLY A 468 13.48 -14.96 16.26
CA GLY A 468 14.17 -15.03 17.54
C GLY A 468 13.31 -15.73 18.60
N PRO A 469 13.79 -15.85 19.85
CA PRO A 469 13.12 -16.66 20.86
C PRO A 469 11.74 -16.09 21.25
N GLN A 470 11.61 -14.76 21.26
CA GLN A 470 10.35 -14.08 21.55
C GLN A 470 9.34 -14.23 20.40
N GLU A 471 9.79 -14.20 19.14
CA GLU A 471 8.94 -14.48 17.98
C GLU A 471 8.44 -15.93 18.00
N ASP A 472 9.34 -16.88 18.29
CA ASP A 472 9.01 -18.30 18.42
C ASP A 472 8.02 -18.53 19.56
N GLN A 473 8.20 -17.86 20.70
CA GLN A 473 7.32 -17.98 21.85
C GLN A 473 5.91 -17.44 21.56
N LEU A 474 5.78 -16.29 20.88
CA LEU A 474 4.47 -15.75 20.50
C LEU A 474 3.76 -16.67 19.50
N PHE A 475 4.50 -17.18 18.51
CA PHE A 475 3.96 -18.15 17.55
C PHE A 475 3.46 -19.41 18.26
N LEU A 476 4.28 -19.96 19.17
CA LEU A 476 3.94 -21.15 19.96
C LEU A 476 2.65 -20.94 20.75
N ARG A 477 2.57 -19.90 21.57
CA ARG A 477 1.39 -19.63 22.42
C ARG A 477 0.13 -19.37 21.61
N ALA A 478 0.23 -18.69 20.48
CA ALA A 478 -0.90 -18.46 19.59
C ALA A 478 -1.37 -19.76 18.90
N SER A 479 -0.45 -20.65 18.53
CA SER A 479 -0.78 -21.97 17.97
C SER A 479 -1.42 -22.88 19.02
N GLU A 480 -0.87 -22.92 20.24
CA GLU A 480 -1.44 -23.66 21.37
C GLU A 480 -2.87 -23.20 21.66
N LEU A 481 -3.13 -21.89 21.70
CA LEU A 481 -4.49 -21.35 21.89
C LEU A 481 -5.45 -21.83 20.79
N ALA A 482 -5.02 -21.79 19.52
CA ALA A 482 -5.84 -22.27 18.41
C ALA A 482 -6.18 -23.75 18.55
N ARG A 483 -5.22 -24.57 18.99
CA ARG A 483 -5.36 -26.01 19.21
C ARG A 483 -6.27 -26.31 20.40
N ASP A 484 -6.09 -25.61 21.51
CA ASP A 484 -6.90 -25.75 22.73
C ASP A 484 -8.37 -25.38 22.49
N GLU A 485 -8.63 -24.32 21.72
CA GLU A 485 -10.00 -23.94 21.32
C GLU A 485 -10.53 -24.75 20.12
N GLY A 486 -9.66 -25.53 19.46
CA GLY A 486 -9.99 -26.32 18.29
C GLY A 486 -10.35 -25.49 17.05
N ILE A 487 -9.94 -24.23 16.97
CA ILE A 487 -10.26 -23.30 15.88
C ILE A 487 -9.17 -23.26 14.81
N PRO A 488 -9.48 -22.89 13.55
CA PRO A 488 -8.49 -22.81 12.48
C PRO A 488 -7.35 -21.82 12.78
N ARG A 489 -6.13 -22.21 12.40
CA ARG A 489 -4.91 -21.41 12.50
C ARG A 489 -4.41 -21.04 11.10
N ILE A 490 -4.32 -19.74 10.84
CA ILE A 490 -3.80 -19.17 9.59
C ILE A 490 -2.41 -18.59 9.86
N TYR A 491 -1.43 -18.95 9.05
CA TYR A 491 -0.08 -18.40 9.13
C TYR A 491 0.28 -17.63 7.85
N ILE A 492 0.57 -16.34 7.98
CA ILE A 492 1.02 -15.50 6.86
C ILE A 492 2.54 -15.33 6.97
N SER A 493 3.25 -15.90 6.00
CA SER A 493 4.69 -16.04 5.98
C SER A 493 5.36 -14.93 5.17
N ALA A 494 6.14 -14.09 5.86
CA ALA A 494 7.08 -13.13 5.30
C ALA A 494 8.33 -13.04 6.21
N ASN A 495 9.32 -13.90 6.00
CA ASN A 495 10.43 -14.06 6.94
C ASN A 495 11.79 -14.30 6.27
N SER A 496 12.83 -14.33 7.10
CA SER A 496 14.22 -14.63 6.71
C SER A 496 14.80 -15.86 7.42
N GLY A 497 13.94 -16.66 8.07
CA GLY A 497 14.35 -17.82 8.86
C GLY A 497 14.79 -17.45 10.27
N ALA A 498 15.54 -18.34 10.92
CA ALA A 498 16.06 -18.12 12.27
C ALA A 498 16.96 -16.87 12.30
N ARG A 499 16.86 -16.09 13.37
CA ARG A 499 17.73 -14.94 13.59
C ARG A 499 19.17 -15.43 13.72
N ILE A 500 20.08 -14.67 13.14
CA ILE A 500 21.52 -14.92 13.18
C ILE A 500 22.16 -13.63 13.65
N GLY A 501 23.09 -13.73 14.59
CA GLY A 501 23.86 -12.60 15.09
C GLY A 501 25.27 -13.02 15.49
N LEU A 502 26.10 -12.02 15.75
CA LEU A 502 27.40 -12.18 16.38
C LEU A 502 27.43 -11.29 17.62
N ALA A 503 28.26 -11.64 18.60
CA ALA A 503 28.47 -10.81 19.79
C ALA A 503 29.25 -9.53 19.42
N GLU A 504 28.53 -8.46 19.08
CA GLU A 504 29.11 -7.17 18.65
C GLU A 504 29.97 -6.53 19.73
N GLU A 505 29.67 -6.77 21.01
CA GLU A 505 30.51 -6.35 22.12
C GLU A 505 31.93 -6.95 22.02
N ILE A 506 32.06 -8.22 21.61
CA ILE A 506 33.37 -8.88 21.50
C ILE A 506 34.11 -8.45 20.24
N ARG A 507 33.38 -8.11 19.16
CA ARG A 507 33.93 -7.78 17.85
C ARG A 507 34.97 -6.66 17.88
N HIS A 508 34.80 -5.69 18.78
CA HIS A 508 35.71 -4.55 18.92
C HIS A 508 36.81 -4.74 19.98
N MET A 509 36.76 -5.84 20.75
CA MET A 509 37.66 -6.09 21.88
C MET A 509 38.67 -7.22 21.62
N PHE A 510 38.33 -8.21 20.79
CA PHE A 510 39.21 -9.36 20.57
C PHE A 510 40.54 -8.95 19.91
N GLN A 511 41.60 -9.62 20.35
CA GLN A 511 42.95 -9.51 19.81
C GLN A 511 43.32 -10.80 19.09
N VAL A 512 44.21 -10.68 18.10
CA VAL A 512 44.71 -11.82 17.32
C VAL A 512 46.13 -12.15 17.73
N ALA A 513 46.38 -13.37 18.17
CA ALA A 513 47.73 -13.86 18.43
C ALA A 513 48.35 -14.36 17.12
N TRP A 514 49.02 -13.48 16.38
CA TRP A 514 49.68 -13.83 15.11
C TRP A 514 50.84 -14.80 15.31
N ILE A 515 51.10 -15.64 14.30
CA ILE A 515 52.32 -16.46 14.27
C ILE A 515 53.55 -15.55 14.12
N ASP A 516 53.43 -14.54 13.25
CA ASP A 516 54.40 -13.47 13.06
C ASP A 516 53.65 -12.13 12.95
N PRO A 517 53.74 -11.24 13.95
CA PRO A 517 53.05 -9.95 13.92
C PRO A 517 53.44 -9.05 12.74
N GLN A 518 54.63 -9.25 12.16
CA GLN A 518 55.10 -8.48 11.00
C GLN A 518 54.60 -9.06 9.67
N ASP A 519 54.14 -10.32 9.66
CA ASP A 519 53.63 -10.99 8.46
C ASP A 519 52.33 -11.78 8.76
N PRO A 520 51.17 -11.10 8.78
CA PRO A 520 49.87 -11.74 9.06
C PRO A 520 49.47 -12.86 8.08
N TYR A 521 50.07 -12.94 6.89
CA TYR A 521 49.77 -13.99 5.92
C TYR A 521 50.23 -15.38 6.37
N LYS A 522 51.15 -15.46 7.33
CA LYS A 522 51.52 -16.72 7.97
C LYS A 522 50.39 -17.32 8.81
N GLY A 523 49.34 -16.54 9.09
CA GLY A 523 48.19 -16.94 9.89
C GLY A 523 48.32 -16.58 11.36
N PHE A 524 47.34 -17.03 12.15
CA PHE A 524 47.23 -16.75 13.58
C PHE A 524 47.12 -18.03 14.40
N LYS A 525 47.48 -17.96 15.68
CA LYS A 525 47.41 -19.06 16.64
C LYS A 525 46.03 -19.17 17.27
N TYR A 526 45.52 -18.07 17.81
CA TYR A 526 44.23 -18.00 18.51
C TYR A 526 43.73 -16.55 18.65
N LEU A 527 42.48 -16.40 19.10
CA LEU A 527 41.90 -15.12 19.49
C LEU A 527 41.90 -14.99 21.01
N TYR A 528 42.19 -13.80 21.53
CA TYR A 528 42.28 -13.57 22.97
C TYR A 528 41.79 -12.18 23.36
N LEU A 529 41.60 -11.98 24.66
CA LEU A 529 41.33 -10.69 25.27
C LEU A 529 42.47 -10.28 26.19
N THR A 530 42.69 -8.96 26.27
CA THR A 530 43.59 -8.41 27.28
C THR A 530 42.99 -8.59 28.67
N PRO A 531 43.80 -8.59 29.75
CA PRO A 531 43.27 -8.66 31.12
C PRO A 531 42.28 -7.52 31.42
N GLN A 532 42.51 -6.34 30.83
CA GLN A 532 41.63 -5.18 31.00
C GLN A 532 40.27 -5.42 30.35
N ASP A 533 40.25 -5.90 29.10
CA ASP A 533 39.00 -6.15 28.37
C ASP A 533 38.24 -7.34 28.95
N TYR A 534 38.94 -8.42 29.33
CA TYR A 534 38.33 -9.55 30.00
C TYR A 534 37.64 -9.14 31.32
N THR A 535 38.30 -8.30 32.13
CA THR A 535 37.71 -7.80 33.39
C THR A 535 36.42 -7.01 33.15
N ARG A 536 36.31 -6.25 32.04
CA ARG A 536 35.11 -5.48 31.70
C ARG A 536 33.90 -6.34 31.37
N ILE A 537 34.09 -7.51 30.75
CA ILE A 537 32.99 -8.35 30.27
C ILE A 537 32.74 -9.61 31.11
N SER A 538 33.70 -9.99 31.95
CA SER A 538 33.62 -11.20 32.77
C SER A 538 32.39 -11.22 33.70
N SER A 539 31.87 -10.05 34.10
CA SER A 539 30.65 -9.94 34.92
C SER A 539 29.38 -10.39 34.21
N ASN A 540 29.35 -10.34 32.88
CA ASN A 540 28.15 -10.57 32.09
C ASN A 540 28.10 -11.99 31.49
N ASN A 541 29.06 -12.87 31.81
CA ASN A 541 29.20 -14.21 31.24
C ASN A 541 29.18 -14.24 29.69
N ALA A 542 29.64 -13.17 29.05
CA ALA A 542 29.59 -13.03 27.58
C ALA A 542 30.55 -13.99 26.86
N VAL A 543 31.64 -14.38 27.52
CA VAL A 543 32.67 -15.27 26.96
C VAL A 543 33.22 -16.21 28.03
N HIS A 544 33.62 -17.40 27.59
CA HIS A 544 34.51 -18.25 28.36
C HIS A 544 35.92 -18.13 27.81
N CYS A 545 36.88 -17.99 28.72
CA CYS A 545 38.29 -17.85 28.37
C CYS A 545 39.15 -18.72 29.28
N HIS A 546 40.32 -19.12 28.79
CA HIS A 546 41.38 -19.68 29.62
C HIS A 546 42.58 -18.74 29.63
N HIS A 547 43.19 -18.59 30.80
CA HIS A 547 44.35 -17.72 30.99
C HIS A 547 45.63 -18.41 30.51
N VAL A 548 46.46 -17.68 29.78
CA VAL A 548 47.80 -18.10 29.34
C VAL A 548 48.78 -16.94 29.47
N GLU A 549 50.05 -17.27 29.76
CA GLU A 549 51.15 -16.31 29.63
C GLU A 549 51.99 -16.66 28.40
N GLU A 550 52.06 -15.74 27.44
CA GLU A 550 52.84 -15.93 26.21
C GLU A 550 53.56 -14.64 25.85
N GLY A 551 54.88 -14.71 25.62
CA GLY A 551 55.69 -13.53 25.26
C GLY A 551 55.82 -12.48 26.38
N GLY A 552 55.59 -12.86 27.65
CA GLY A 552 55.58 -11.93 28.79
C GLY A 552 54.26 -11.18 28.97
N GLU A 553 53.24 -11.48 28.16
CA GLU A 553 51.90 -10.90 28.27
C GLU A 553 50.92 -11.94 28.81
N SER A 554 50.10 -11.52 29.77
CA SER A 554 48.94 -12.27 30.25
C SER A 554 47.79 -12.14 29.25
N ARG A 555 47.29 -13.26 28.74
CA ARG A 555 46.24 -13.31 27.71
C ARG A 555 45.10 -14.21 28.15
N TYR A 556 43.88 -13.80 27.86
CA TYR A 556 42.68 -14.63 28.08
C TYR A 556 42.21 -15.16 26.73
N VAL A 557 42.60 -16.39 26.41
CA VAL A 557 42.26 -17.03 25.13
C VAL A 557 40.78 -17.40 25.13
N ILE A 558 40.06 -16.96 24.10
CA ILE A 558 38.62 -17.17 23.97
C ILE A 558 38.38 -18.65 23.61
N THR A 559 37.61 -19.36 24.43
CA THR A 559 37.18 -20.75 24.14
C THR A 559 35.78 -20.77 23.58
N ASP A 560 34.86 -20.01 24.20
CA ASP A 560 33.45 -19.96 23.84
C ASP A 560 32.98 -18.51 23.85
N ILE A 561 32.17 -18.14 22.85
CA ILE A 561 31.48 -16.85 22.78
C ILE A 561 30.00 -17.13 23.01
N ILE A 562 29.47 -16.61 24.11
CA ILE A 562 28.05 -16.76 24.49
C ILE A 562 27.27 -15.53 23.99
N GLY A 563 27.84 -14.34 24.19
CA GLY A 563 27.16 -13.06 23.95
C GLY A 563 26.26 -12.65 25.10
N THR A 564 26.04 -11.35 25.23
CA THR A 564 25.11 -10.75 26.19
C THR A 564 23.71 -10.58 25.61
N GLU A 565 23.61 -10.48 24.28
CA GLU A 565 22.34 -10.42 23.56
C GLU A 565 21.76 -11.82 23.34
N GLU A 566 20.45 -11.93 23.41
CA GLU A 566 19.72 -13.18 23.14
C GLU A 566 19.34 -13.28 21.65
N GLY A 567 19.33 -14.49 21.11
CA GLY A 567 18.87 -14.76 19.76
C GLY A 567 19.95 -14.63 18.69
N LEU A 568 21.18 -14.99 19.05
CA LEU A 568 22.35 -15.04 18.18
C LEU A 568 22.50 -16.40 17.47
N GLY A 569 22.07 -17.50 18.10
CA GLY A 569 22.38 -18.85 17.62
C GLY A 569 21.41 -19.98 18.04
N VAL A 570 21.89 -20.90 18.87
CA VAL A 570 21.27 -22.22 19.12
C VAL A 570 19.93 -22.14 19.85
N GLU A 571 19.72 -21.08 20.63
CA GLU A 571 18.45 -20.74 21.26
C GLU A 571 17.32 -20.52 20.24
N ASN A 572 17.63 -19.91 19.08
CA ASN A 572 16.68 -19.76 17.97
C ASN A 572 16.40 -21.11 17.30
N LEU A 573 17.39 -22.00 17.22
CA LEU A 573 17.19 -23.35 16.69
C LEU A 573 16.30 -24.20 17.59
N ARG A 574 16.43 -24.04 18.92
CA ARG A 574 15.54 -24.66 19.89
C ARG A 574 14.11 -24.14 19.73
N GLY A 575 13.92 -22.83 19.60
CA GLY A 575 12.61 -22.22 19.36
C GLY A 575 12.00 -22.70 18.04
N SER A 576 12.77 -22.66 16.95
CA SER A 576 12.40 -23.20 15.63
C SER A 576 11.95 -24.66 15.69
N GLY A 577 12.69 -25.53 16.39
CA GLY A 577 12.31 -26.93 16.58
C GLY A 577 11.00 -27.09 17.36
N THR A 578 10.78 -26.23 18.35
CA THR A 578 9.56 -26.23 19.18
C THR A 578 8.33 -25.87 18.35
N ILE A 579 8.38 -24.79 17.57
CA ILE A 579 7.25 -24.37 16.72
C ILE A 579 7.02 -25.32 15.53
N ALA A 580 8.06 -26.01 15.05
CA ALA A 580 7.93 -27.08 14.07
C ALA A 580 7.14 -28.27 14.65
N GLY A 581 7.48 -28.70 15.86
CA GLY A 581 6.77 -29.76 16.58
C GLY A 581 5.29 -29.40 16.81
N GLU A 582 5.04 -28.21 17.36
CA GLU A 582 3.67 -27.71 17.58
C GLU A 582 2.90 -27.60 16.26
N THR A 583 3.52 -27.13 15.17
CA THR A 583 2.83 -27.05 13.87
C THR A 583 2.49 -28.42 13.29
N SER A 584 3.35 -29.41 13.48
CA SER A 584 3.06 -30.80 13.11
C SER A 584 1.85 -31.32 13.89
N GLN A 585 1.79 -31.05 15.20
CA GLN A 585 0.66 -31.45 16.03
C GLN A 585 -0.63 -30.69 15.66
N ALA A 586 -0.53 -29.38 15.44
CA ALA A 586 -1.65 -28.54 15.03
C ALA A 586 -2.31 -29.03 13.73
N TYR A 587 -1.53 -29.46 12.73
CA TYR A 587 -2.11 -30.02 11.49
C TYR A 587 -2.94 -31.29 11.72
N ASP A 588 -2.53 -32.15 12.66
CA ASP A 588 -3.27 -33.37 12.96
C ASP A 588 -4.55 -33.07 13.79
N GLU A 589 -4.63 -31.94 14.49
CA GLU A 589 -5.74 -31.61 15.40
C GLU A 589 -6.73 -30.56 14.86
N ILE A 590 -6.25 -29.54 14.16
CA ILE A 590 -7.02 -28.38 13.70
C ILE A 590 -6.74 -28.07 12.23
N ILE A 591 -7.55 -27.18 11.65
CA ILE A 591 -7.33 -26.69 10.29
C ILE A 591 -6.15 -25.71 10.29
N THR A 592 -5.11 -26.06 9.55
CA THR A 592 -3.94 -25.20 9.31
C THR A 592 -3.89 -24.76 7.85
N ILE A 593 -3.72 -23.46 7.62
CA ILE A 593 -3.51 -22.86 6.30
C ILE A 593 -2.34 -21.89 6.38
N SER A 594 -1.44 -21.94 5.40
CA SER A 594 -0.31 -21.04 5.28
C SER A 594 -0.39 -20.23 3.99
N MET A 595 -0.14 -18.92 4.06
CA MET A 595 -0.04 -18.04 2.91
C MET A 595 1.37 -17.45 2.82
N VAL A 596 2.02 -17.57 1.68
CA VAL A 596 3.36 -17.03 1.43
C VAL A 596 3.23 -15.78 0.55
N THR A 597 3.50 -14.62 1.15
CA THR A 597 3.33 -13.29 0.51
C THR A 597 4.64 -12.74 -0.07
N CYS A 598 5.76 -12.88 0.63
CA CYS A 598 7.07 -12.35 0.21
C CYS A 598 8.08 -13.48 0.02
N ARG A 599 8.53 -14.05 1.14
CA ARG A 599 9.52 -15.12 1.18
C ARG A 599 9.35 -15.94 2.46
N ALA A 600 9.58 -17.24 2.35
CA ALA A 600 9.63 -18.16 3.47
C ALA A 600 11.00 -18.85 3.44
N ILE A 601 11.84 -18.58 4.45
CA ILE A 601 13.23 -19.07 4.50
C ILE A 601 13.43 -19.99 5.71
N GLY A 602 14.13 -21.10 5.54
CA GLY A 602 14.54 -21.98 6.63
C GLY A 602 13.34 -22.54 7.40
N ILE A 603 13.22 -22.23 8.68
CA ILE A 603 12.07 -22.65 9.50
C ILE A 603 10.74 -22.17 8.93
N GLY A 604 10.67 -20.97 8.33
CA GLY A 604 9.46 -20.48 7.67
C GLY A 604 8.99 -21.40 6.55
N ALA A 605 9.90 -21.95 5.75
CA ALA A 605 9.58 -22.92 4.71
C ALA A 605 9.06 -24.26 5.29
N TYR A 606 9.65 -24.71 6.40
CA TYR A 606 9.18 -25.90 7.10
C TYR A 606 7.79 -25.71 7.73
N LEU A 607 7.52 -24.57 8.37
CA LEU A 607 6.21 -24.26 8.94
C LEU A 607 5.11 -24.27 7.87
N VAL A 608 5.42 -23.72 6.70
CA VAL A 608 4.53 -23.75 5.53
C VAL A 608 4.25 -25.20 5.11
N ARG A 609 5.28 -26.06 5.00
CA ARG A 609 5.11 -27.47 4.64
C ARG A 609 4.39 -28.29 5.72
N LEU A 610 4.73 -28.08 7.00
CA LEU A 610 4.14 -28.77 8.14
C LEU A 610 2.67 -28.39 8.34
N GLY A 611 2.30 -27.14 8.05
CA GLY A 611 0.91 -26.68 7.97
C GLY A 611 0.13 -27.24 6.77
N GLN A 612 0.82 -27.90 5.83
CA GLN A 612 0.33 -28.61 4.65
C GLN A 612 -0.36 -27.76 3.59
N ARG A 613 -1.41 -27.01 3.93
CA ARG A 613 -2.26 -26.29 2.96
C ARG A 613 -1.65 -24.94 2.65
N VAL A 614 -1.09 -24.78 1.45
CA VAL A 614 -0.28 -23.59 1.11
C VAL A 614 -0.87 -22.81 -0.05
N ILE A 615 -1.02 -21.51 0.16
CA ILE A 615 -1.31 -20.52 -0.88
C ILE A 615 -0.03 -19.70 -1.11
N GLN A 616 0.43 -19.59 -2.35
CA GLN A 616 1.65 -18.87 -2.69
C GLN A 616 1.34 -17.73 -3.66
N VAL A 617 1.76 -16.52 -3.31
CA VAL A 617 1.69 -15.36 -4.20
C VAL A 617 2.74 -15.51 -5.31
N GLU A 618 2.41 -15.18 -6.56
CA GLU A 618 3.23 -15.48 -7.76
C GLU A 618 4.70 -15.01 -7.65
N ASN A 619 4.95 -13.85 -7.06
CA ASN A 619 6.30 -13.27 -6.91
C ASN A 619 7.04 -13.71 -5.63
N SER A 620 6.46 -14.63 -4.86
CA SER A 620 7.03 -15.12 -3.61
C SER A 620 7.77 -16.45 -3.76
N HIS A 621 8.67 -16.76 -2.82
CA HIS A 621 9.44 -18.01 -2.84
C HIS A 621 9.55 -18.70 -1.48
N ILE A 622 9.53 -20.03 -1.51
CA ILE A 622 9.72 -20.91 -0.35
C ILE A 622 11.06 -21.61 -0.51
N ILE A 623 12.06 -21.25 0.30
CA ILE A 623 13.44 -21.76 0.16
C ILE A 623 14.03 -22.15 1.51
N LEU A 624 15.01 -23.05 1.49
CA LEU A 624 15.84 -23.32 2.67
C LEU A 624 17.10 -22.44 2.70
N THR A 625 17.67 -22.17 1.52
CA THR A 625 18.92 -21.43 1.37
C THR A 625 18.84 -20.55 0.13
N GLY A 626 19.33 -19.31 0.23
CA GLY A 626 19.31 -18.35 -0.88
C GLY A 626 20.23 -18.75 -2.03
N ALA A 627 19.86 -18.39 -3.25
CA ALA A 627 20.63 -18.65 -4.47
C ALA A 627 22.07 -18.15 -4.38
N GLY A 628 22.28 -16.93 -3.84
CA GLY A 628 23.61 -16.37 -3.64
C GLY A 628 24.49 -17.19 -2.68
N ALA A 629 23.91 -17.82 -1.66
CA ALA A 629 24.66 -18.69 -0.76
C ALA A 629 25.05 -20.02 -1.44
N LEU A 630 24.14 -20.62 -2.22
CA LEU A 630 24.45 -21.82 -3.01
C LEU A 630 25.52 -21.56 -4.05
N ASN A 631 25.46 -20.42 -4.76
CA ASN A 631 26.49 -20.04 -5.73
C ASN A 631 27.87 -19.90 -5.07
N LYS A 632 27.95 -19.33 -3.87
CA LYS A 632 29.21 -19.25 -3.09
C LYS A 632 29.75 -20.63 -2.74
N VAL A 633 28.89 -21.57 -2.32
CA VAL A 633 29.28 -22.95 -2.00
C VAL A 633 29.77 -23.70 -3.25
N LEU A 634 29.10 -23.50 -4.39
CA LEU A 634 29.46 -24.15 -5.65
C LEU A 634 30.64 -23.48 -6.37
N GLY A 635 31.10 -22.30 -5.91
CA GLY A 635 32.19 -21.54 -6.50
C GLY A 635 31.88 -20.93 -7.88
N ARG A 636 30.61 -20.93 -8.29
CA ARG A 636 30.14 -20.39 -9.58
C ARG A 636 28.69 -19.92 -9.50
N GLU A 637 28.31 -19.00 -10.38
CA GLU A 637 26.92 -18.51 -10.47
C GLU A 637 26.03 -19.52 -11.20
N VAL A 638 25.39 -20.41 -10.45
CA VAL A 638 24.45 -21.41 -10.99
C VAL A 638 23.03 -20.87 -11.06
N TYR A 639 22.58 -20.23 -9.99
CA TYR A 639 21.21 -19.72 -9.86
C TYR A 639 21.20 -18.19 -9.92
N THR A 640 20.28 -17.61 -10.69
CA THR A 640 20.15 -16.15 -10.87
C THR A 640 19.09 -15.55 -9.95
N SER A 641 18.17 -16.36 -9.43
CA SER A 641 17.06 -15.89 -8.59
C SER A 641 16.61 -16.96 -7.60
N ASN A 642 16.16 -16.55 -6.42
CA ASN A 642 15.54 -17.45 -5.45
C ASN A 642 14.26 -18.12 -6.00
N ASN A 643 13.58 -17.50 -6.98
CA ASN A 643 12.41 -18.12 -7.61
C ASN A 643 12.76 -19.40 -8.36
N GLN A 644 14.00 -19.56 -8.86
CA GLN A 644 14.45 -20.82 -9.47
C GLN A 644 14.51 -21.98 -8.47
N LEU A 645 14.58 -21.69 -7.18
CA LEU A 645 14.65 -22.68 -6.11
C LEU A 645 13.29 -22.91 -5.45
N GLY A 646 12.50 -21.85 -5.29
CA GLY A 646 11.30 -21.86 -4.45
C GLY A 646 10.10 -21.09 -4.97
N GLY A 647 10.16 -20.56 -6.20
CA GLY A 647 9.03 -19.87 -6.81
C GLY A 647 7.88 -20.82 -7.14
N VAL A 648 6.75 -20.27 -7.60
CA VAL A 648 5.56 -21.04 -7.96
C VAL A 648 5.83 -22.13 -9.00
N GLN A 649 6.76 -21.88 -9.92
CA GLN A 649 7.18 -22.84 -10.93
C GLN A 649 7.87 -24.09 -10.37
N ILE A 650 8.33 -24.03 -9.12
CA ILE A 650 8.88 -25.18 -8.39
C ILE A 650 7.82 -25.74 -7.45
N MET A 651 7.28 -24.89 -6.57
CA MET A 651 6.47 -25.33 -5.43
C MET A 651 5.03 -25.70 -5.79
N HIS A 652 4.43 -25.07 -6.80
CA HIS A 652 3.13 -25.50 -7.31
C HIS A 652 3.28 -26.82 -8.11
N ASN A 653 4.35 -26.93 -8.89
CA ASN A 653 4.64 -28.08 -9.74
C ASN A 653 5.15 -29.33 -8.98
N ASN A 654 5.58 -29.19 -7.73
CA ASN A 654 5.98 -30.31 -6.87
C ASN A 654 4.93 -30.68 -5.80
N GLY A 655 3.82 -29.93 -5.73
CA GLY A 655 2.72 -30.19 -4.80
C GLY A 655 2.89 -29.63 -3.39
N VAL A 656 3.89 -28.78 -3.13
CA VAL A 656 3.99 -28.04 -1.86
C VAL A 656 2.95 -26.92 -1.80
N THR A 657 2.75 -26.21 -2.92
CA THR A 657 1.77 -25.12 -3.06
C THR A 657 0.46 -25.65 -3.65
N HIS A 658 -0.61 -25.60 -2.87
CA HIS A 658 -1.95 -26.04 -3.28
C HIS A 658 -2.61 -25.05 -4.26
N SER A 659 -2.42 -23.74 -4.08
CA SER A 659 -2.95 -22.71 -4.99
C SER A 659 -1.98 -21.54 -5.15
N THR A 660 -1.95 -20.96 -6.35
CA THR A 660 -1.21 -19.72 -6.65
C THR A 660 -2.18 -18.56 -6.79
N VAL A 661 -1.74 -17.36 -6.39
CA VAL A 661 -2.55 -16.13 -6.46
C VAL A 661 -1.70 -14.96 -6.95
N PRO A 662 -2.30 -13.98 -7.65
CA PRO A 662 -1.55 -12.86 -8.21
C PRO A 662 -1.04 -11.88 -7.14
N ASP A 663 -1.78 -11.72 -6.04
CA ASP A 663 -1.50 -10.77 -4.98
C ASP A 663 -1.99 -11.24 -3.61
N ASP A 664 -1.67 -10.47 -2.58
CA ASP A 664 -2.01 -10.77 -1.19
C ASP A 664 -3.53 -10.81 -0.95
N PHE A 665 -4.30 -9.94 -1.62
CA PHE A 665 -5.74 -9.84 -1.44
C PHE A 665 -6.45 -11.09 -1.97
N GLU A 666 -6.10 -11.56 -3.17
CA GLU A 666 -6.61 -12.83 -3.70
C GLU A 666 -6.14 -14.02 -2.86
N GLY A 667 -4.97 -13.92 -2.22
CA GLY A 667 -4.51 -14.88 -1.21
C GLY A 667 -5.46 -14.99 -0.03
N VAL A 668 -5.77 -13.86 0.62
CA VAL A 668 -6.73 -13.80 1.73
C VAL A 668 -8.12 -14.24 1.30
N PHE A 669 -8.58 -13.84 0.11
CA PHE A 669 -9.85 -14.29 -0.45
C PHE A 669 -9.89 -15.81 -0.63
N THR A 670 -8.81 -16.41 -1.14
CA THR A 670 -8.70 -17.87 -1.30
C THR A 670 -8.71 -18.59 0.06
N ILE A 671 -8.09 -18.01 1.11
CA ILE A 671 -8.18 -18.54 2.48
C ILE A 671 -9.65 -18.61 2.92
N LEU A 672 -10.40 -17.51 2.73
CA LEU A 672 -11.82 -17.46 3.09
C LEU A 672 -12.66 -18.45 2.27
N GLN A 673 -12.38 -18.60 0.98
CA GLN A 673 -13.04 -19.59 0.14
C GLN A 673 -12.77 -21.02 0.63
N TRP A 674 -11.53 -21.36 1.00
CA TRP A 674 -11.22 -22.67 1.59
C TRP A 674 -11.94 -22.89 2.90
N LEU A 675 -11.89 -21.90 3.80
CA LEU A 675 -12.58 -21.95 5.08
C LEU A 675 -14.09 -22.13 4.91
N SER A 676 -14.70 -21.63 3.82
CA SER A 676 -16.13 -21.80 3.55
C SER A 676 -16.57 -23.26 3.46
N PHE A 677 -15.68 -24.19 3.10
CA PHE A 677 -15.95 -25.63 3.08
C PHE A 677 -15.69 -26.31 4.43
N MET A 678 -14.92 -25.67 5.31
CA MET A 678 -14.37 -26.29 6.50
C MET A 678 -15.16 -25.91 7.77
N PRO A 679 -15.25 -26.81 8.77
CA PRO A 679 -15.94 -26.54 10.03
C PRO A 679 -15.30 -25.36 10.79
N LYS A 680 -16.11 -24.63 11.57
CA LYS A 680 -15.60 -23.50 12.37
C LYS A 680 -14.67 -23.92 13.50
N ASN A 681 -14.77 -25.16 13.98
CA ASN A 681 -13.88 -25.76 14.98
C ASN A 681 -13.92 -27.29 14.92
N LYS A 682 -13.03 -27.95 15.68
CA LYS A 682 -12.89 -29.41 15.83
C LYS A 682 -14.13 -30.11 16.41
N HIS A 683 -15.19 -29.41 16.80
CA HIS A 683 -16.42 -30.04 17.32
C HIS A 683 -17.64 -29.75 16.46
N SER A 684 -17.50 -28.89 15.46
CA SER A 684 -18.61 -28.48 14.60
C SER A 684 -18.76 -29.42 13.40
N PRO A 685 -19.99 -29.60 12.90
CA PRO A 685 -20.20 -30.25 11.61
C PRO A 685 -19.66 -29.38 10.47
N VAL A 686 -19.56 -29.96 9.28
CA VAL A 686 -19.21 -29.22 8.08
C VAL A 686 -20.28 -28.16 7.75
N PRO A 687 -19.89 -26.99 7.19
CA PRO A 687 -20.82 -25.91 6.89
C PRO A 687 -21.72 -26.24 5.69
N VAL A 688 -22.94 -26.72 5.95
CA VAL A 688 -23.97 -26.91 4.93
C VAL A 688 -24.64 -25.57 4.65
N ILE A 689 -24.69 -25.18 3.38
CA ILE A 689 -25.38 -23.95 2.94
C ILE A 689 -26.63 -24.30 2.12
N PRO A 690 -27.64 -23.42 2.05
CA PRO A 690 -28.76 -23.62 1.13
C PRO A 690 -28.25 -23.74 -0.31
N PRO A 691 -28.60 -24.82 -1.05
CA PRO A 691 -28.14 -25.00 -2.41
C PRO A 691 -28.73 -23.93 -3.32
N LYS A 692 -27.87 -23.26 -4.10
CA LYS A 692 -28.29 -22.43 -5.24
C LYS A 692 -28.64 -23.28 -6.47
N ASP A 693 -28.07 -24.48 -6.53
CA ASP A 693 -28.24 -25.43 -7.61
C ASP A 693 -29.20 -26.56 -7.17
N PRO A 694 -30.36 -26.76 -7.81
CA PRO A 694 -31.36 -27.73 -7.35
C PRO A 694 -30.83 -29.17 -7.35
N VAL A 695 -31.01 -29.89 -6.24
CA VAL A 695 -30.55 -31.29 -6.10
C VAL A 695 -31.26 -32.28 -7.04
N GLU A 696 -32.49 -31.96 -7.44
CA GLU A 696 -33.30 -32.81 -8.33
C GLU A 696 -32.97 -32.62 -9.82
N ARG A 697 -32.02 -31.74 -10.17
CA ARG A 697 -31.67 -31.53 -11.58
C ARG A 697 -30.93 -32.73 -12.15
N GLU A 698 -31.10 -32.95 -13.45
CA GLU A 698 -30.29 -33.93 -14.17
C GLU A 698 -28.85 -33.44 -14.40
N ILE A 699 -27.94 -34.39 -14.59
CA ILE A 699 -26.56 -34.14 -15.01
C ILE A 699 -26.53 -34.23 -16.53
N GLU A 700 -26.35 -33.11 -17.21
CA GLU A 700 -26.36 -33.06 -18.68
C GLU A 700 -25.06 -33.57 -19.30
N PHE A 701 -23.91 -33.31 -18.66
CA PHE A 701 -22.64 -33.83 -19.14
C PHE A 701 -22.50 -35.32 -18.86
N THR A 702 -22.48 -36.13 -19.93
CA THR A 702 -22.25 -37.57 -19.84
C THR A 702 -20.87 -37.93 -20.39
N PRO A 703 -19.98 -38.56 -19.60
CA PRO A 703 -18.70 -39.09 -20.07
C PRO A 703 -18.85 -40.07 -21.24
N THR A 704 -17.87 -40.07 -22.15
CA THR A 704 -17.77 -41.10 -23.21
C THR A 704 -16.53 -41.96 -22.99
N LYS A 705 -16.35 -43.02 -23.80
CA LYS A 705 -15.11 -43.81 -23.78
C LYS A 705 -13.88 -43.03 -24.27
N ALA A 706 -14.08 -41.94 -25.01
CA ALA A 706 -12.99 -41.08 -25.46
C ALA A 706 -12.48 -40.24 -24.27
N PRO A 707 -11.18 -39.90 -24.24
CA PRO A 707 -10.64 -39.00 -23.23
C PRO A 707 -11.37 -37.66 -23.18
N TYR A 708 -11.66 -37.18 -21.98
CA TYR A 708 -12.33 -35.93 -21.67
C TYR A 708 -11.73 -35.29 -20.41
N ASP A 709 -11.99 -34.01 -20.19
CA ASP A 709 -11.59 -33.34 -18.96
C ASP A 709 -12.53 -33.73 -17.80
N PRO A 710 -12.05 -34.37 -16.72
CA PRO A 710 -12.89 -34.75 -15.59
C PRO A 710 -13.55 -33.55 -14.92
N ARG A 711 -13.04 -32.33 -15.09
CA ARG A 711 -13.67 -31.10 -14.57
C ARG A 711 -15.05 -30.87 -15.16
N TRP A 712 -15.31 -31.34 -16.39
CA TRP A 712 -16.64 -31.25 -17.01
C TRP A 712 -17.65 -32.15 -16.30
N LEU A 713 -17.23 -33.34 -15.86
CA LEU A 713 -18.06 -34.22 -15.03
C LEU A 713 -18.35 -33.59 -13.67
N LEU A 714 -17.37 -32.90 -13.08
CA LEU A 714 -17.52 -32.32 -11.74
C LEU A 714 -18.34 -31.03 -11.76
N ALA A 715 -17.91 -30.01 -12.52
CA ALA A 715 -18.45 -28.65 -12.46
C ALA A 715 -19.40 -28.31 -13.63
N GLY A 716 -19.42 -29.14 -14.68
CA GLY A 716 -20.09 -28.83 -15.94
C GLY A 716 -19.18 -28.09 -16.92
N ARG A 717 -19.73 -27.71 -18.06
CA ARG A 717 -19.01 -26.99 -19.12
C ARG A 717 -19.94 -26.12 -19.97
N PRO A 718 -19.42 -25.11 -20.70
CA PRO A 718 -20.18 -24.44 -21.74
C PRO A 718 -20.68 -25.44 -22.80
N HIS A 719 -21.94 -25.28 -23.24
CA HIS A 719 -22.54 -26.18 -24.22
C HIS A 719 -21.82 -26.05 -25.57
N PRO A 720 -21.35 -27.16 -26.19
CA PRO A 720 -20.51 -27.09 -27.39
C PRO A 720 -21.26 -26.54 -28.62
N THR A 721 -22.57 -26.77 -28.71
CA THR A 721 -23.39 -26.38 -29.88
C THR A 721 -24.33 -25.19 -29.63
N VAL A 722 -24.67 -24.86 -28.38
CA VAL A 722 -25.66 -23.83 -28.04
C VAL A 722 -24.92 -22.72 -27.33
N LYS A 723 -24.62 -21.64 -28.05
CA LYS A 723 -23.84 -20.51 -27.52
C LYS A 723 -24.56 -19.88 -26.33
N GLY A 724 -23.90 -19.85 -25.18
CA GLY A 724 -24.45 -19.28 -23.94
C GLY A 724 -25.22 -20.26 -23.06
N ALA A 725 -25.48 -21.49 -23.51
CA ALA A 725 -26.03 -22.55 -22.66
C ALA A 725 -24.92 -23.25 -21.84
N TRP A 726 -25.27 -23.75 -20.66
CA TRP A 726 -24.37 -24.47 -19.76
C TRP A 726 -24.80 -25.93 -19.65
N GLN A 727 -23.87 -26.87 -19.85
CA GLN A 727 -24.08 -28.28 -19.56
C GLN A 727 -23.71 -28.55 -18.10
N SER A 728 -24.69 -28.96 -17.31
CA SER A 728 -24.53 -29.22 -15.88
C SER A 728 -23.60 -30.40 -15.59
N GLY A 729 -22.83 -30.30 -14.50
CA GLY A 729 -21.99 -31.37 -13.96
C GLY A 729 -22.61 -32.04 -12.73
N PHE A 730 -21.85 -32.88 -12.04
CA PHE A 730 -22.29 -33.62 -10.86
C PHE A 730 -22.41 -32.74 -9.62
N CYS A 731 -21.46 -31.84 -9.39
CA CYS A 731 -21.44 -30.94 -8.23
C CYS A 731 -22.25 -29.67 -8.49
N ASP A 732 -22.54 -28.91 -7.44
CA ASP A 732 -23.23 -27.62 -7.53
C ASP A 732 -22.45 -26.65 -8.43
N HIS A 733 -23.16 -25.95 -9.32
CA HIS A 733 -22.55 -25.01 -10.26
C HIS A 733 -21.67 -23.97 -9.56
N GLY A 734 -20.42 -23.81 -10.03
CA GLY A 734 -19.45 -22.85 -9.49
C GLY A 734 -18.87 -23.22 -8.12
N SER A 735 -19.13 -24.43 -7.59
CA SER A 735 -18.63 -24.85 -6.28
C SER A 735 -17.27 -25.57 -6.31
N PHE A 736 -16.90 -26.18 -7.43
CA PHE A 736 -15.67 -26.96 -7.53
C PHE A 736 -14.43 -26.05 -7.51
N MET A 737 -13.57 -26.27 -6.51
CA MET A 737 -12.32 -25.56 -6.30
C MET A 737 -11.17 -26.56 -6.31
N GLU A 738 -10.46 -26.61 -7.45
CA GLU A 738 -9.29 -27.46 -7.63
C GLU A 738 -8.11 -26.99 -6.77
N VAL A 739 -7.37 -27.94 -6.23
CA VAL A 739 -6.08 -27.69 -5.55
C VAL A 739 -5.01 -28.62 -6.10
N LEU A 740 -3.75 -28.23 -5.95
CA LEU A 740 -2.59 -28.99 -6.46
C LEU A 740 -2.67 -29.22 -7.99
N GLY A 741 -3.25 -28.28 -8.73
CA GLY A 741 -3.65 -28.48 -10.13
C GLY A 741 -2.49 -28.71 -11.10
N SER A 742 -1.32 -28.10 -10.88
CA SER A 742 -0.18 -28.26 -11.80
C SER A 742 0.71 -29.47 -11.52
N TRP A 743 0.63 -30.06 -10.33
CA TRP A 743 1.40 -31.24 -9.94
C TRP A 743 0.57 -32.52 -10.10
N ALA A 744 1.18 -33.57 -10.64
CA ALA A 744 0.56 -34.88 -10.89
C ALA A 744 -0.85 -34.75 -11.52
N GLN A 745 -0.92 -34.09 -12.67
CA GLN A 745 -2.18 -33.70 -13.33
C GLN A 745 -3.00 -34.88 -13.83
N THR A 746 -2.47 -36.11 -13.75
CA THR A 746 -3.20 -37.36 -13.99
C THR A 746 -4.32 -37.62 -12.97
N VAL A 747 -4.31 -36.90 -11.84
CA VAL A 747 -5.38 -36.91 -10.84
C VAL A 747 -5.79 -35.47 -10.53
N VAL A 748 -7.10 -35.23 -10.53
CA VAL A 748 -7.73 -33.95 -10.19
C VAL A 748 -8.29 -34.04 -8.79
N VAL A 749 -7.93 -33.11 -7.91
CA VAL A 749 -8.37 -33.07 -6.51
C VAL A 749 -8.89 -31.68 -6.17
N GLY A 750 -9.92 -31.60 -5.33
CA GLY A 750 -10.50 -30.32 -4.97
C GLY A 750 -11.63 -30.43 -3.96
N ARG A 751 -12.19 -29.29 -3.59
CA ARG A 751 -13.40 -29.20 -2.76
C ARG A 751 -14.58 -28.86 -3.65
N ALA A 752 -15.77 -29.36 -3.35
CA ALA A 752 -16.99 -29.00 -4.06
C ALA A 752 -18.17 -28.96 -3.09
N ARG A 753 -19.35 -28.59 -3.58
CA ARG A 753 -20.61 -28.81 -2.88
C ARG A 753 -21.52 -29.73 -3.66
N LEU A 754 -22.28 -30.55 -2.95
CA LEU A 754 -23.36 -31.37 -3.48
C LEU A 754 -24.63 -31.08 -2.68
N GLY A 755 -25.59 -30.38 -3.29
CA GLY A 755 -26.78 -29.92 -2.60
C GLY A 755 -26.46 -29.02 -1.41
N GLY A 756 -25.41 -28.20 -1.52
CA GLY A 756 -24.94 -27.34 -0.44
C GLY A 756 -24.03 -28.00 0.59
N ILE A 757 -23.89 -29.34 0.57
CA ILE A 757 -23.00 -30.09 1.47
C ILE A 757 -21.56 -30.02 0.93
N PRO A 758 -20.57 -29.53 1.69
CA PRO A 758 -19.18 -29.48 1.23
C PRO A 758 -18.55 -30.87 1.25
N ILE A 759 -17.81 -31.20 0.20
CA ILE A 759 -17.18 -32.51 0.00
C ILE A 759 -15.77 -32.37 -0.57
N GLY A 760 -14.89 -33.31 -0.22
CA GLY A 760 -13.61 -33.53 -0.90
C GLY A 760 -13.81 -34.43 -2.11
N VAL A 761 -13.27 -34.04 -3.26
CA VAL A 761 -13.45 -34.74 -4.54
C VAL A 761 -12.11 -35.15 -5.12
N ILE A 762 -12.03 -36.40 -5.56
CA ILE A 762 -10.91 -36.93 -6.34
C ILE A 762 -11.45 -37.53 -7.63
N ALA A 763 -10.93 -37.07 -8.77
CA ALA A 763 -11.28 -37.57 -10.10
C ALA A 763 -10.01 -37.88 -10.92
N VAL A 764 -10.17 -38.72 -11.94
CA VAL A 764 -9.04 -39.23 -12.73
C VAL A 764 -9.01 -38.55 -14.09
N GLU A 765 -7.86 -37.98 -14.46
CA GLU A 765 -7.65 -37.45 -15.80
C GLU A 765 -7.55 -38.60 -16.80
N THR A 766 -8.29 -38.49 -17.90
CA THR A 766 -8.38 -39.55 -18.90
C THR A 766 -7.50 -39.26 -20.12
N ARG A 767 -7.11 -38.00 -20.32
CA ARG A 767 -6.16 -37.60 -21.35
C ARG A 767 -4.74 -37.96 -20.93
N THR A 768 -3.87 -38.17 -21.90
CA THR A 768 -2.43 -38.23 -21.64
C THR A 768 -1.95 -36.84 -21.21
N VAL A 769 -1.23 -36.80 -20.09
CA VAL A 769 -0.62 -35.59 -19.55
C VAL A 769 0.84 -35.55 -19.94
N GLU A 770 1.33 -34.38 -20.34
CA GLU A 770 2.75 -34.15 -20.58
C GLU A 770 3.34 -33.40 -19.38
N VAL A 771 4.30 -34.03 -18.71
CA VAL A 771 4.99 -33.45 -17.55
C VAL A 771 6.37 -32.97 -18.01
N ALA A 772 6.58 -31.66 -17.93
CA ALA A 772 7.88 -31.05 -18.17
C ALA A 772 8.73 -31.11 -16.90
N ILE A 773 9.83 -31.84 -16.95
CA ILE A 773 10.86 -31.89 -15.90
C ILE A 773 11.94 -30.89 -16.30
N PRO A 774 12.17 -29.81 -15.50
CA PRO A 774 13.19 -28.83 -15.81
C PRO A 774 14.59 -29.44 -15.69
N ALA A 775 15.55 -28.89 -16.45
CA ALA A 775 16.96 -29.22 -16.26
C ALA A 775 17.43 -28.70 -14.90
N ASP A 776 18.31 -29.43 -14.23
CA ASP A 776 19.03 -28.94 -13.06
C ASP A 776 20.24 -28.08 -13.50
N PRO A 777 20.24 -26.75 -13.28
CA PRO A 777 21.34 -25.88 -13.67
C PRO A 777 22.68 -26.23 -12.99
N ALA A 778 22.65 -26.93 -11.85
CA ALA A 778 23.85 -27.38 -11.16
C ALA A 778 24.53 -28.55 -11.89
N ASN A 779 23.79 -29.34 -12.67
CA ASN A 779 24.33 -30.44 -13.46
C ASN A 779 24.38 -30.08 -14.95
N LEU A 780 25.59 -29.93 -15.50
CA LEU A 780 25.80 -29.54 -16.89
C LEU A 780 25.27 -30.55 -17.92
N ASP A 781 25.14 -31.81 -17.53
CA ASP A 781 24.59 -32.88 -18.38
C ASP A 781 23.05 -32.98 -18.28
N SER A 782 22.41 -32.19 -17.42
CA SER A 782 20.97 -32.20 -17.26
C SER A 782 20.30 -31.43 -18.40
N GLU A 783 19.29 -32.06 -19.01
CA GLU A 783 18.44 -31.47 -20.03
C GLU A 783 16.98 -31.46 -19.55
N ALA A 784 16.18 -30.52 -20.07
CA ALA A 784 14.75 -30.52 -19.82
C ALA A 784 14.10 -31.69 -20.56
N ARG A 785 13.20 -32.41 -19.89
CA ARG A 785 12.56 -33.62 -20.43
C ARG A 785 11.05 -33.51 -20.38
N LEU A 786 10.38 -33.96 -21.43
CA LEU A 786 8.94 -34.15 -21.46
C LEU A 786 8.61 -35.62 -21.26
N VAL A 787 7.89 -35.91 -20.18
CA VAL A 787 7.45 -37.26 -19.84
C VAL A 787 5.95 -37.36 -20.07
N GLN A 788 5.55 -38.29 -20.93
CA GLN A 788 4.13 -38.58 -21.14
C GLN A 788 3.63 -39.55 -20.08
N GLN A 789 2.60 -39.13 -19.35
CA GLN A 789 1.88 -39.94 -18.39
C GLN A 789 0.50 -40.27 -18.96
N ALA A 790 0.24 -41.56 -19.18
CA ALA A 790 -1.06 -42.02 -19.68
C ALA A 790 -2.18 -41.70 -18.68
N GLY A 791 -3.32 -41.23 -19.18
CA GLY A 791 -4.52 -41.07 -18.36
C GLY A 791 -4.97 -42.40 -17.75
N GLN A 792 -5.72 -42.33 -16.65
CA GLN A 792 -6.24 -43.50 -15.93
C GLN A 792 -5.17 -44.43 -15.33
N VAL A 793 -3.93 -43.98 -15.14
CA VAL A 793 -2.85 -44.78 -14.54
C VAL A 793 -2.27 -44.05 -13.33
N TRP A 794 -2.03 -44.76 -12.23
CA TRP A 794 -1.29 -44.21 -11.10
C TRP A 794 0.22 -44.26 -11.34
N PHE A 795 0.84 -43.08 -11.34
CA PHE A 795 2.26 -42.77 -11.23
C PHE A 795 2.65 -42.40 -9.78
N PRO A 796 3.94 -42.38 -9.39
CA PRO A 796 4.34 -42.14 -8.00
C PRO A 796 3.82 -40.80 -7.47
N ASP A 797 3.91 -39.77 -8.29
CA ASP A 797 3.41 -38.42 -8.04
C ASP A 797 1.88 -38.41 -7.86
N SER A 798 1.13 -39.06 -8.74
CA SER A 798 -0.34 -39.12 -8.68
C SER A 798 -0.86 -39.94 -7.50
N ALA A 799 -0.16 -41.02 -7.14
CA ALA A 799 -0.48 -41.83 -5.97
C ALA A 799 -0.17 -41.06 -4.68
N PHE A 800 0.94 -40.31 -4.65
CA PHE A 800 1.28 -39.43 -3.54
C PHE A 800 0.27 -38.28 -3.40
N LYS A 801 -0.12 -37.63 -4.51
CA LYS A 801 -1.17 -36.59 -4.55
C LYS A 801 -2.50 -37.12 -4.01
N THR A 802 -2.90 -38.31 -4.44
CA THR A 802 -4.12 -38.97 -3.96
C THR A 802 -4.04 -39.20 -2.45
N ALA A 803 -2.94 -39.77 -1.95
CA ALA A 803 -2.77 -40.02 -0.51
C ALA A 803 -2.80 -38.73 0.31
N GLN A 804 -2.14 -37.67 -0.17
CA GLN A 804 -2.09 -36.37 0.49
C GLN A 804 -3.47 -35.71 0.52
N ALA A 805 -4.22 -35.74 -0.59
CA ALA A 805 -5.57 -35.19 -0.65
C ALA A 805 -6.52 -35.89 0.32
N ILE A 806 -6.48 -37.23 0.39
CA ILE A 806 -7.28 -38.01 1.36
C ILE A 806 -6.95 -37.57 2.79
N ARG A 807 -5.66 -37.42 3.12
CA ARG A 807 -5.23 -36.98 4.45
C ARG A 807 -5.75 -35.56 4.76
N ASP A 808 -5.60 -34.63 3.82
CA ASP A 808 -6.04 -33.24 4.00
C ASP A 808 -7.56 -33.15 4.19
N PHE A 809 -8.34 -33.86 3.38
CA PHE A 809 -9.80 -33.90 3.49
C PHE A 809 -10.28 -34.56 4.78
N ASN A 810 -9.60 -35.61 5.25
CA ASN A 810 -9.88 -36.22 6.55
C ASN A 810 -9.67 -35.22 7.70
N ARG A 811 -8.54 -34.50 7.67
CA ARG A 811 -8.23 -33.46 8.67
C ARG A 811 -9.18 -32.25 8.59
N GLU A 812 -9.78 -32.01 7.42
CA GLU A 812 -10.86 -31.02 7.24
C GLU A 812 -12.24 -31.54 7.62
N ARG A 813 -12.38 -32.84 7.91
CA ARG A 813 -13.63 -33.55 8.18
C ARG A 813 -14.63 -33.50 7.03
N LEU A 814 -14.12 -33.38 5.82
CA LEU A 814 -14.94 -33.41 4.63
C LEU A 814 -15.30 -34.85 4.28
N PRO A 815 -16.57 -35.13 3.93
CA PRO A 815 -16.91 -36.36 3.23
C PRO A 815 -16.10 -36.48 1.94
N LEU A 816 -15.58 -37.66 1.66
CA LEU A 816 -14.75 -37.93 0.49
C LEU A 816 -15.56 -38.63 -0.60
N MET A 817 -15.47 -38.13 -1.83
CA MET A 817 -16.03 -38.79 -3.02
C MET A 817 -14.95 -38.97 -4.09
N VAL A 818 -14.76 -40.23 -4.48
CA VAL A 818 -13.75 -40.63 -5.47
C VAL A 818 -14.46 -41.14 -6.73
N PHE A 819 -14.31 -40.41 -7.84
CA PHE A 819 -14.73 -40.85 -9.16
C PHE A 819 -13.68 -41.79 -9.75
N ALA A 820 -13.61 -43.00 -9.17
CA ALA A 820 -12.57 -43.97 -9.46
C ALA A 820 -12.63 -44.46 -10.92
N ASN A 821 -11.55 -44.21 -11.66
CA ASN A 821 -11.46 -44.54 -13.08
C ASN A 821 -10.01 -44.89 -13.48
N TRP A 822 -9.28 -45.59 -12.59
CA TRP A 822 -7.92 -46.07 -12.86
C TRP A 822 -7.94 -47.48 -13.43
N ARG A 823 -7.06 -47.74 -14.41
CA ARG A 823 -6.80 -49.08 -14.97
C ARG A 823 -5.84 -49.89 -14.11
N GLY A 824 -5.01 -49.20 -13.31
CA GLY A 824 -4.02 -49.80 -12.43
C GLY A 824 -2.84 -48.86 -12.14
N PHE A 825 -1.81 -49.42 -11.53
CA PHE A 825 -0.54 -48.74 -11.26
C PHE A 825 0.42 -48.89 -12.45
N SER A 826 1.31 -47.91 -12.64
CA SER A 826 2.37 -47.98 -13.65
C SER A 826 3.39 -49.06 -13.30
N GLY A 827 3.49 -50.10 -14.13
CA GLY A 827 4.42 -51.23 -13.95
C GLY A 827 5.76 -51.10 -14.70
N GLY A 828 6.08 -49.93 -15.25
CA GLY A 828 7.28 -49.74 -16.09
C GLY A 828 8.59 -49.61 -15.31
N MET A 829 9.68 -50.21 -15.83
CA MET A 829 11.03 -50.17 -15.23
C MET A 829 11.61 -48.75 -15.04
N LYS A 830 11.15 -47.77 -15.83
CA LYS A 830 11.66 -46.37 -15.78
C LYS A 830 11.09 -45.54 -14.63
N GLY A 831 10.06 -46.02 -13.93
CA GLY A 831 9.41 -45.28 -12.85
C GLY A 831 9.66 -45.84 -11.45
N THR A 832 10.32 -47.00 -11.32
CA THR A 832 10.24 -47.85 -10.13
C THR A 832 11.52 -47.81 -9.29
N ASP A 833 11.59 -46.83 -8.37
CA ASP A 833 12.21 -47.11 -7.08
C ASP A 833 11.20 -47.92 -6.24
N TRP A 834 11.23 -49.25 -6.43
CA TRP A 834 10.23 -50.18 -5.88
C TRP A 834 9.93 -49.99 -4.38
N PRO A 835 10.92 -49.75 -3.49
CA PRO A 835 10.67 -49.45 -2.08
C PRO A 835 9.79 -48.21 -1.87
N THR A 836 10.07 -47.12 -2.58
CA THR A 836 9.30 -45.86 -2.48
C THR A 836 7.87 -46.05 -2.99
N TRP A 837 7.68 -46.86 -4.03
CA TRP A 837 6.37 -47.22 -4.55
C TRP A 837 5.48 -47.96 -3.56
N VAL A 838 6.01 -48.98 -2.90
CA VAL A 838 5.27 -49.75 -1.90
C VAL A 838 4.87 -48.87 -0.71
N GLN A 839 5.74 -47.94 -0.30
CA GLN A 839 5.42 -46.98 0.75
C GLN A 839 4.26 -46.06 0.39
N ILE A 840 4.17 -45.59 -0.86
CA ILE A 840 3.08 -44.72 -1.31
C ILE A 840 1.75 -45.48 -1.33
N GLN A 841 1.75 -46.73 -1.81
CA GLN A 841 0.55 -47.57 -1.77
C GLN A 841 0.07 -47.79 -0.33
N HIS A 842 0.99 -48.09 0.59
CA HIS A 842 0.68 -48.19 2.02
C HIS A 842 0.09 -46.89 2.59
N LYS A 843 0.55 -45.72 2.15
CA LYS A 843 -0.02 -44.43 2.57
C LYS A 843 -1.46 -44.25 2.11
N ILE A 844 -1.80 -44.62 0.87
CA ILE A 844 -3.19 -44.55 0.39
C ILE A 844 -4.07 -45.44 1.26
N ILE A 845 -3.64 -46.67 1.51
CA ILE A 845 -4.39 -47.63 2.33
C ILE A 845 -4.56 -47.10 3.75
N SER A 846 -3.46 -46.70 4.40
CA SER A 846 -3.47 -46.16 5.77
C SER A 846 -4.39 -44.95 5.91
N ASN A 847 -4.30 -43.99 4.98
CA ASN A 847 -5.13 -42.79 5.02
C ASN A 847 -6.61 -43.11 4.74
N THR A 848 -6.89 -44.07 3.86
CA THR A 848 -8.27 -44.52 3.60
C THR A 848 -8.87 -45.21 4.82
N VAL A 849 -8.11 -46.07 5.49
CA VAL A 849 -8.53 -46.70 6.76
C VAL A 849 -8.82 -45.62 7.81
N SER A 850 -7.97 -44.60 7.93
CA SER A 850 -8.18 -43.48 8.87
C SER A 850 -9.40 -42.60 8.58
N VAL A 851 -9.98 -42.68 7.38
CA VAL A 851 -11.23 -41.99 7.01
C VAL A 851 -12.45 -42.85 7.31
N LEU A 852 -12.30 -44.17 7.31
CA LEU A 852 -13.37 -45.12 7.61
C LEU A 852 -13.59 -45.30 9.12
N ASP A 853 -12.53 -45.16 9.90
CA ASP A 853 -12.53 -45.08 11.37
C ASP A 853 -12.99 -43.70 11.86
#